data_AF-A0A8J3YD37-F1
#
_entry.id   AF-A0A8J3YD37-F1
#
_cell.length_a   1.000
_cell.length_b   1.000
_cell.length_c   1.000
_cell.angle_alpha   90.00
_cell.angle_beta   90.00
_cell.angle_gamma   90.00
#
_symmetry.space_group_name_H-M   'P 1'
#
loop_
_entity.id
_entity.type
_entity.pdbx_description
1 polymer ?
#
loop_
_entity_poly.entity_id
_entity_poly.type
_entity_poly.pdbx_seq_one_letter_code
_entity_poly.pdbx_strand_id
1 'polypeptide(L)'
;MSKGALGSLNETEGTVRARVGPTAGSAWRRRNTRVAGVLTAVLAGGLVQVTAQPVAAQEPSQSRQAPCPAELPTEVEAAAAALKCGGKVGVAAMTSETTLVWALPSGGFQQEIQALPVRVKQDNDWVPVDLTLTEQADGTVAAKAHPLGVTLSGATSHSGENELAAVGSGDDEVAMGWTGPLPEPELEGPKATYREVKPGVDLIVEATYTGIESFYVVKNRDAADEVAKLVVPIAGDDIADHQRSTDGTVTLVDDSGEAVASTPPPLMWDARTTADGDPAAIKPITMTTADRVASTTSELAGAGATLTLTPDQNFLNSPDTVYPVTVDPQLNGSYTYYSRWMEEGSTAANDSTGWIQIGYNPANNKRSRAFIGWNSHTLTGKYISSATVSLWNYESGNINAPTCAKANWEIWSTERWYNFHTWTSQPVWYVKEATTDATWGATTACDNNWATVDATSFWQRAADAGQSLAFMGIRATNENAWASFKKFSSRNAPASMVPRTLINYSDPVDTDVAITGIDWPLNTEISAQDLKAKMQAAGYSEQAITSVVAGDGATATASEIDEPETPNGIDLAQEFANDDTFEEEWAEAYPGTTPPPADGVMAQSMFENSAPYQAENPEEQMTAMGGTGRHDIVSMWDDVNWGRIVLRYGYYQTHANGQDNGFGLTKVIQKHNLDERNLRNVTRFPKLKQHVAGQKYNYTSHPIIRTKCTGNFFTRKCKNVARTEIILGHDFRIWPADHKSFGVITAFCKGYDGKCPNWVKNRRM
;
A
#
# COMPACT_ATOMS: atom_id res chain seq x y z
N MET A 1 56.93 2.06 46.35
CA MET A 1 57.94 1.07 45.92
C MET A 1 57.90 1.06 44.38
N SER A 2 58.71 1.88 43.69
CA SER A 2 59.96 1.54 42.96
C SER A 2 59.70 0.53 41.82
N LYS A 3 59.99 0.72 40.51
CA LYS A 3 61.00 1.46 39.69
C LYS A 3 60.38 1.72 38.28
N GLY A 4 60.65 2.81 37.52
CA GLY A 4 61.83 3.08 36.64
C GLY A 4 61.74 2.28 35.32
N ALA A 5 61.90 2.76 34.07
CA ALA A 5 62.73 3.81 33.45
C ALA A 5 62.29 4.02 31.96
N LEU A 6 62.19 5.25 31.42
CA LEU A 6 63.11 6.01 30.50
C LEU A 6 63.17 5.62 29.00
N GLY A 7 63.11 6.67 28.13
CA GLY A 7 63.63 6.75 26.74
C GLY A 7 62.55 7.08 25.68
N SER A 8 62.22 8.32 25.30
CA SER A 8 62.94 9.42 24.60
C SER A 8 62.90 9.36 23.05
N LEU A 9 62.27 10.40 22.46
CA LEU A 9 62.62 11.15 21.23
C LEU A 9 62.48 10.47 19.85
N ASN A 10 61.61 11.00 18.99
CA ASN A 10 62.01 11.99 17.98
C ASN A 10 60.82 12.60 17.21
N GLU A 11 60.83 13.93 17.12
CA GLU A 11 60.07 14.76 16.21
C GLU A 11 60.57 14.59 14.76
N THR A 12 59.69 14.83 13.78
CA THR A 12 60.09 15.52 12.55
C THR A 12 58.87 16.20 11.94
N GLU A 13 58.86 17.53 12.02
CA GLU A 13 58.02 18.44 11.25
C GLU A 13 58.35 18.36 9.74
N GLY A 14 57.39 18.72 8.90
CA GLY A 14 57.60 18.87 7.46
C GLY A 14 56.37 19.41 6.74
N THR A 15 56.16 20.72 6.83
CA THR A 15 55.21 21.54 6.07
C THR A 15 55.47 21.47 4.54
N VAL A 16 54.46 21.78 3.70
CA VAL A 16 54.48 22.80 2.61
C VAL A 16 53.40 22.57 1.52
N ARG A 17 52.49 23.56 1.42
CA ARG A 17 51.87 24.28 0.27
C ARG A 17 51.38 23.56 -1.03
N ALA A 18 50.07 23.68 -1.24
CA ALA A 18 49.30 24.29 -2.35
C ALA A 18 49.88 24.40 -3.79
N ARG A 19 49.12 23.94 -4.80
CA ARG A 19 48.34 24.75 -5.80
C ARG A 19 47.82 23.93 -7.02
N VAL A 20 46.53 24.11 -7.32
CA VAL A 20 45.87 24.45 -8.61
C VAL A 20 46.31 23.77 -9.93
N GLY A 21 45.35 23.12 -10.59
CA GLY A 21 45.04 23.37 -12.02
C GLY A 21 45.14 22.21 -13.02
N PRO A 22 44.28 22.16 -14.07
CA PRO A 22 43.82 20.92 -14.73
C PRO A 22 44.42 20.70 -16.13
N THR A 23 44.16 19.54 -16.79
CA THR A 23 44.10 19.44 -18.27
C THR A 23 43.56 18.10 -18.79
N ALA A 24 43.00 18.20 -20.01
CA ALA A 24 42.22 17.23 -20.75
C ALA A 24 43.03 16.22 -21.58
N GLY A 25 42.36 15.11 -21.94
CA GLY A 25 42.31 14.53 -23.30
C GLY A 25 43.52 13.75 -23.83
N SER A 26 43.28 12.54 -24.32
CA SER A 26 43.49 12.20 -25.75
C SER A 26 43.32 10.71 -26.07
N ALA A 27 42.73 10.48 -27.24
CA ALA A 27 42.43 9.22 -27.88
C ALA A 27 43.67 8.51 -28.44
N TRP A 28 43.62 7.18 -28.51
CA TRP A 28 44.69 6.35 -29.08
C TRP A 28 44.38 5.95 -30.53
N ARG A 29 45.26 6.38 -31.43
CA ARG A 29 45.37 5.99 -32.85
C ARG A 29 46.18 4.70 -32.96
N ARG A 30 45.79 3.78 -33.84
CA ARG A 30 46.73 2.88 -34.54
C ARG A 30 46.49 2.88 -36.04
N ARG A 31 47.60 2.81 -36.77
CA ARG A 31 47.83 3.16 -38.18
C ARG A 31 48.05 1.92 -39.05
N ASN A 32 47.68 2.09 -40.33
CA ASN A 32 48.24 1.51 -41.58
C ASN A 32 48.09 -0.01 -41.81
N THR A 33 47.81 -0.51 -43.02
CA THR A 33 48.42 -0.16 -44.32
C THR A 33 47.55 -0.67 -45.49
N ARG A 34 47.55 0.05 -46.63
CA ARG A 34 46.94 -0.36 -47.92
C ARG A 34 47.97 -1.03 -48.83
N VAL A 35 47.56 -1.98 -49.66
CA VAL A 35 48.21 -2.32 -50.95
C VAL A 35 47.13 -2.49 -52.01
N ALA A 36 47.33 -1.86 -53.16
CA ALA A 36 46.48 -1.91 -54.35
C ALA A 36 47.20 -2.68 -55.48
N GLY A 37 46.43 -3.33 -56.36
CA GLY A 37 46.92 -3.89 -57.63
C GLY A 37 45.76 -4.06 -58.62
N VAL A 38 45.91 -3.45 -59.79
CA VAL A 38 44.98 -3.44 -60.95
C VAL A 38 45.75 -4.00 -62.15
N LEU A 39 45.15 -4.85 -63.01
CA LEU A 39 45.11 -4.74 -64.50
C LEU A 39 44.87 -6.07 -65.29
N THR A 40 43.83 -6.01 -66.15
CA THR A 40 43.66 -6.50 -67.56
C THR A 40 43.43 -7.96 -68.01
N ALA A 41 42.26 -8.14 -68.67
CA ALA A 41 41.98 -8.55 -70.09
C ALA A 41 41.87 -10.04 -70.57
N VAL A 42 40.62 -10.40 -70.92
CA VAL A 42 40.03 -11.12 -72.10
C VAL A 42 40.74 -12.35 -72.75
N LEU A 43 40.07 -13.54 -72.75
CA LEU A 43 39.64 -14.33 -73.94
C LEU A 43 39.10 -15.75 -73.60
N ALA A 44 37.88 -16.01 -74.10
CA ALA A 44 37.20 -17.26 -74.52
C ALA A 44 37.56 -18.66 -73.94
N GLY A 45 36.53 -19.36 -73.45
CA GLY A 45 36.51 -20.82 -73.29
C GLY A 45 35.28 -21.29 -72.51
N GLY A 46 34.31 -21.89 -73.20
CA GLY A 46 33.05 -22.33 -72.61
C GLY A 46 33.22 -23.39 -71.53
N LEU A 47 32.65 -23.13 -70.36
CA LEU A 47 32.33 -24.12 -69.34
C LEU A 47 31.03 -23.65 -68.70
N VAL A 48 30.00 -24.48 -68.82
CA VAL A 48 28.75 -24.32 -68.08
C VAL A 48 29.11 -24.51 -66.60
N GLN A 49 29.35 -23.41 -65.89
CA GLN A 49 29.30 -23.40 -64.44
C GLN A 49 27.91 -22.94 -64.05
N VAL A 50 27.13 -23.88 -63.52
CA VAL A 50 25.95 -23.58 -62.71
C VAL A 50 26.47 -22.86 -61.46
N THR A 51 26.62 -21.55 -61.53
CA THR A 51 26.81 -20.73 -60.33
C THR A 51 25.46 -20.68 -59.64
N ALA A 52 25.29 -21.46 -58.59
CA ALA A 52 24.22 -21.23 -57.63
C ALA A 52 24.41 -19.80 -57.11
N GLN A 53 23.55 -18.88 -57.53
CA GLN A 53 23.45 -17.58 -56.89
C GLN A 53 23.10 -17.85 -55.43
N PRO A 54 23.89 -17.40 -54.45
CA PRO A 54 23.37 -17.32 -53.10
C PRO A 54 22.21 -16.34 -53.19
N VAL A 55 20.99 -16.86 -53.08
CA VAL A 55 19.84 -16.04 -52.73
C VAL A 55 20.25 -15.40 -51.41
N ALA A 56 20.58 -14.12 -51.43
CA ALA A 56 20.75 -13.35 -50.22
C ALA A 56 19.43 -13.52 -49.46
N ALA A 57 19.45 -14.34 -48.43
CA ALA A 57 18.36 -14.40 -47.47
C ALA A 57 18.23 -12.97 -46.96
N GLN A 58 17.15 -12.29 -47.38
CA GLN A 58 16.68 -11.14 -46.65
C GLN A 58 16.46 -11.64 -45.24
N GLU A 59 17.35 -11.24 -44.32
CA GLU A 59 17.09 -11.36 -42.90
C GLU A 59 15.67 -10.81 -42.68
N PRO A 60 14.78 -11.56 -42.01
CA PRO A 60 13.44 -11.09 -41.76
C PRO A 60 13.56 -9.72 -41.11
N SER A 61 13.09 -8.70 -41.82
CA SER A 61 13.03 -7.34 -41.30
C SER A 61 12.24 -7.42 -40.01
N GLN A 62 12.92 -7.32 -38.87
CA GLN A 62 12.26 -7.19 -37.58
C GLN A 62 11.36 -5.96 -37.72
N SER A 63 10.06 -6.20 -37.84
CA SER A 63 9.06 -5.14 -37.84
C SER A 63 9.33 -4.30 -36.60
N ARG A 64 9.63 -3.02 -36.80
CA ARG A 64 9.83 -2.07 -35.71
C ARG A 64 8.51 -2.03 -34.94
N GLN A 65 8.41 -2.79 -33.85
CA GLN A 65 7.23 -2.79 -32.98
C GLN A 65 6.95 -1.33 -32.60
N ALA A 66 5.70 -0.91 -32.74
CA ALA A 66 5.30 0.42 -32.32
C ALA A 66 5.70 0.59 -30.83
N PRO A 67 6.34 1.71 -30.45
CA PRO A 67 6.70 1.92 -29.06
C PRO A 67 5.42 1.89 -28.21
N CYS A 68 5.46 1.14 -27.11
CA CYS A 68 4.35 1.11 -26.17
C CYS A 68 4.03 2.53 -25.69
N PRO A 69 2.74 2.90 -25.55
CA PRO A 69 2.40 4.10 -24.80
C PRO A 69 2.93 3.95 -23.36
N ALA A 70 3.39 5.04 -22.77
CA ALA A 70 3.90 5.01 -21.40
C ALA A 70 2.78 4.70 -20.40
N GLU A 71 1.59 5.26 -20.64
CA GLU A 71 0.43 5.21 -19.75
C GLU A 71 -0.86 5.41 -20.54
N LEU A 72 -1.94 4.80 -20.08
CA LEU A 72 -3.31 5.02 -20.57
C LEU A 72 -4.29 5.24 -19.41
N PRO A 73 -5.43 5.93 -19.64
CA PRO A 73 -6.33 6.33 -18.56
C PRO A 73 -6.84 5.17 -17.69
N THR A 74 -7.20 4.05 -18.31
CA THR A 74 -7.87 2.92 -17.63
C THR A 74 -7.09 1.60 -17.70
N GLU A 75 -7.40 0.69 -16.75
CA GLU A 75 -6.81 -0.66 -16.70
C GLU A 75 -7.03 -1.44 -18.01
N VAL A 76 -8.21 -1.31 -18.63
CA VAL A 76 -8.56 -2.01 -19.89
C VAL A 76 -7.77 -1.48 -21.09
N GLU A 77 -7.68 -0.16 -21.23
CA GLU A 77 -6.88 0.48 -22.29
C GLU A 77 -5.41 0.09 -22.18
N ALA A 78 -4.85 0.17 -20.98
CA ALA A 78 -3.47 -0.20 -20.71
C ALA A 78 -3.20 -1.68 -21.02
N ALA A 79 -4.11 -2.58 -20.63
CA ALA A 79 -4.00 -4.01 -20.92
C ALA A 79 -3.99 -4.30 -22.43
N ALA A 80 -4.94 -3.71 -23.16
CA ALA A 80 -5.01 -3.84 -24.62
C ALA A 80 -3.71 -3.38 -25.30
N ALA A 81 -3.20 -2.23 -24.90
CA ALA A 81 -1.96 -1.69 -25.43
C ALA A 81 -0.74 -2.55 -25.07
N ALA A 82 -0.65 -3.04 -23.83
CA ALA A 82 0.45 -3.88 -23.36
C ALA A 82 0.53 -5.19 -24.15
N LEU A 83 -0.61 -5.85 -24.37
CA LEU A 83 -0.73 -7.06 -25.19
C LEU A 83 -0.31 -6.82 -26.64
N LYS A 84 -0.69 -5.66 -27.19
CA LYS A 84 -0.40 -5.32 -28.58
C LYS A 84 1.06 -4.93 -28.81
N CYS A 85 1.62 -4.09 -27.94
CA CYS A 85 2.98 -3.58 -28.10
C CYS A 85 4.05 -4.52 -27.53
N GLY A 86 3.67 -5.47 -26.66
CA GLY A 86 4.58 -6.45 -26.06
C GLY A 86 5.40 -5.91 -24.87
N GLY A 87 5.07 -4.72 -24.36
CA GLY A 87 5.69 -4.11 -23.19
C GLY A 87 4.66 -3.69 -22.15
N LYS A 88 5.11 -3.32 -20.95
CA LYS A 88 4.21 -2.86 -19.89
C LYS A 88 3.68 -1.45 -20.18
N VAL A 89 2.44 -1.18 -19.83
CA VAL A 89 1.77 0.13 -20.02
C VAL A 89 1.17 0.58 -18.69
N GLY A 90 1.44 1.80 -18.26
CA GLY A 90 0.93 2.36 -17.00
C GLY A 90 -0.58 2.61 -17.03
N VAL A 91 -1.21 2.65 -15.85
CA VAL A 91 -2.63 2.95 -15.67
C VAL A 91 -2.79 4.29 -14.93
N ALA A 92 -3.22 5.34 -15.63
CA ALA A 92 -3.28 6.70 -15.11
C ALA A 92 -4.20 6.83 -13.90
N ALA A 93 -5.42 6.28 -14.01
CA ALA A 93 -6.43 6.38 -12.96
C ALA A 93 -6.04 5.67 -11.65
N MET A 94 -5.00 4.83 -11.70
CA MET A 94 -4.49 4.08 -10.56
C MET A 94 -3.18 4.65 -10.01
N THR A 95 -2.62 5.66 -10.67
CA THR A 95 -1.43 6.34 -10.18
C THR A 95 -1.80 7.27 -9.03
N SER A 96 -1.09 7.13 -7.91
CA SER A 96 -1.19 8.00 -6.73
C SER A 96 0.19 8.41 -6.23
N GLU A 97 0.25 9.13 -5.12
CA GLU A 97 1.46 9.54 -4.42
C GLU A 97 2.33 8.33 -4.02
N THR A 98 1.69 7.19 -3.75
CA THR A 98 2.32 5.96 -3.24
C THR A 98 2.28 4.80 -4.22
N THR A 99 1.36 4.80 -5.20
CA THR A 99 1.03 3.63 -6.03
C THR A 99 1.27 3.88 -7.52
N LEU A 100 1.93 2.94 -8.18
CA LEU A 100 1.97 2.84 -9.65
C LEU A 100 1.39 1.49 -10.06
N VAL A 101 0.63 1.46 -11.15
CA VAL A 101 0.07 0.23 -11.72
C VAL A 101 0.41 0.17 -13.20
N TRP A 102 0.86 -1.01 -13.65
CA TRP A 102 1.11 -1.31 -15.05
C TRP A 102 0.34 -2.56 -15.46
N ALA A 103 -0.27 -2.51 -16.64
CA ALA A 103 -0.72 -3.72 -17.32
C ALA A 103 0.47 -4.45 -17.96
N LEU A 104 0.48 -5.77 -17.85
CA LEU A 104 1.57 -6.60 -18.36
C LEU A 104 1.22 -7.23 -19.71
N PRO A 105 2.19 -7.39 -20.63
CA PRO A 105 1.96 -8.04 -21.93
C PRO A 105 1.61 -9.54 -21.78
N SER A 106 1.92 -10.14 -20.64
CA SER A 106 1.63 -11.53 -20.31
C SER A 106 0.21 -11.76 -19.78
N GLY A 107 -0.54 -10.70 -19.47
CA GLY A 107 -1.73 -10.81 -18.64
C GLY A 107 -1.57 -10.23 -17.25
N GLY A 108 -2.69 -9.76 -16.69
CA GLY A 108 -2.75 -9.17 -15.36
C GLY A 108 -2.05 -7.81 -15.24
N PHE A 109 -1.79 -7.44 -13.99
CA PHE A 109 -1.25 -6.15 -13.60
C PHE A 109 -0.09 -6.34 -12.64
N GLN A 110 0.85 -5.39 -12.69
CA GLN A 110 1.89 -5.21 -11.71
C GLN A 110 1.66 -3.87 -11.01
N GLN A 111 1.64 -3.88 -9.68
CA GLN A 111 1.50 -2.71 -8.84
C GLN A 111 2.71 -2.56 -7.94
N GLU A 112 3.29 -1.36 -7.92
CA GLU A 112 4.31 -0.97 -6.94
C GLU A 112 3.68 -0.03 -5.92
N ILE A 113 3.80 -0.37 -4.64
CA ILE A 113 3.31 0.46 -3.52
C ILE A 113 4.50 0.85 -2.65
N GLN A 114 4.60 2.14 -2.37
CA GLN A 114 5.61 2.75 -1.50
C GLN A 114 5.00 3.05 -0.13
N ALA A 115 5.79 2.90 0.94
CA ALA A 115 5.32 3.18 2.30
C ALA A 115 5.16 4.69 2.62
N LEU A 116 5.57 5.58 1.71
CA LEU A 116 5.27 7.02 1.75
C LEU A 116 5.09 7.59 0.33
N PRO A 117 4.62 8.85 0.19
CA PRO A 117 4.65 9.60 -1.06
C PRO A 117 6.05 9.69 -1.65
N VAL A 118 6.19 9.27 -2.90
CA VAL A 118 7.41 9.49 -3.69
C VAL A 118 7.15 10.38 -4.90
N ARG A 119 5.88 10.75 -5.12
CA ARG A 119 5.43 11.65 -6.17
C ARG A 119 4.26 12.49 -5.72
N VAL A 120 4.08 13.63 -6.35
CA VAL A 120 2.98 14.57 -6.10
C VAL A 120 2.42 15.04 -7.41
N LYS A 121 1.13 15.39 -7.43
CA LYS A 121 0.47 15.90 -8.62
C LYS A 121 0.56 17.43 -8.64
N GLN A 122 1.28 17.98 -9.62
CA GLN A 122 1.42 19.42 -9.85
C GLN A 122 0.99 19.73 -11.27
N ASP A 123 0.10 20.72 -11.46
CA ASP A 123 -0.39 21.13 -12.79
C ASP A 123 -0.93 19.98 -13.67
N ASN A 124 -1.50 18.96 -13.03
CA ASN A 124 -1.95 17.67 -13.60
C ASN A 124 -0.87 16.63 -13.93
N ASP A 125 0.40 16.95 -13.76
CA ASP A 125 1.52 16.05 -13.96
C ASP A 125 2.01 15.44 -12.64
N TRP A 126 2.42 14.16 -12.68
CA TRP A 126 3.08 13.52 -11.56
C TRP A 126 4.58 13.83 -11.60
N VAL A 127 5.05 14.54 -10.58
CA VAL A 127 6.48 14.83 -10.41
C VAL A 127 7.03 14.10 -9.19
N PRO A 128 8.32 13.71 -9.17
CA PRO A 128 8.94 13.17 -7.97
C PRO A 128 8.86 14.16 -6.82
N VAL A 129 8.75 13.67 -5.58
CA VAL A 129 8.90 14.52 -4.39
C VAL A 129 10.28 15.17 -4.42
N ASP A 130 10.32 16.49 -4.30
CA ASP A 130 11.53 17.30 -4.23
C ASP A 130 11.36 18.29 -3.08
N LEU A 131 11.96 17.94 -1.94
CA LEU A 131 11.90 18.73 -0.72
C LEU A 131 12.82 19.96 -0.76
N THR A 132 13.56 20.20 -1.86
CA THR A 132 14.44 21.37 -1.97
C THR A 132 13.62 22.66 -1.84
N LEU A 133 13.92 23.45 -0.81
CA LEU A 133 13.27 24.72 -0.53
C LEU A 133 13.73 25.80 -1.51
N THR A 134 12.78 26.59 -1.97
CA THR A 134 12.99 27.73 -2.86
C THR A 134 12.10 28.89 -2.45
N GLU A 135 12.64 30.11 -2.53
CA GLU A 135 11.89 31.34 -2.35
C GLU A 135 10.81 31.49 -3.44
N GLN A 136 9.63 31.93 -3.03
CA GLN A 136 8.47 32.17 -3.88
C GLN A 136 8.32 33.66 -4.19
N ALA A 137 7.52 33.98 -5.21
CA ALA A 137 7.34 35.36 -5.66
C ALA A 137 6.67 36.28 -4.62
N ASP A 138 5.96 35.71 -3.64
CA ASP A 138 5.32 36.43 -2.54
C ASP A 138 6.23 36.59 -1.31
N GLY A 139 7.47 36.12 -1.37
CA GLY A 139 8.44 36.17 -0.28
C GLY A 139 8.35 35.01 0.71
N THR A 140 7.42 34.07 0.52
CA THR A 140 7.41 32.80 1.26
C THR A 140 8.48 31.85 0.71
N VAL A 141 8.72 30.75 1.41
CA VAL A 141 9.61 29.67 0.98
C VAL A 141 8.80 28.38 0.89
N ALA A 142 8.96 27.62 -0.18
CA ALA A 142 8.26 26.35 -0.35
C ALA A 142 9.18 25.30 -0.97
N ALA A 143 8.92 24.03 -0.64
CA ALA A 143 9.56 22.91 -1.32
C ALA A 143 9.06 22.82 -2.76
N LYS A 144 9.96 22.51 -3.70
CA LYS A 144 9.61 22.37 -5.12
C LYS A 144 8.45 21.41 -5.37
N ALA A 145 8.39 20.30 -4.63
CA ALA A 145 7.31 19.33 -4.73
C ALA A 145 7.11 18.58 -3.40
N HIS A 146 6.21 19.08 -2.54
CA HIS A 146 5.91 18.52 -1.22
C HIS A 146 4.58 17.76 -1.20
N PRO A 147 4.49 16.55 -0.61
CA PRO A 147 3.25 15.76 -0.60
C PRO A 147 2.11 16.36 0.20
N LEU A 148 2.44 17.21 1.17
CA LEU A 148 1.48 17.90 2.03
C LEU A 148 1.47 19.42 1.84
N GLY A 149 2.13 19.96 0.81
CA GLY A 149 2.16 21.41 0.59
C GLY A 149 2.85 22.20 1.72
N VAL A 150 4.10 21.89 2.05
CA VAL A 150 4.83 22.65 3.08
C VAL A 150 5.26 24.02 2.57
N THR A 151 4.92 25.04 3.36
CA THR A 151 5.33 26.44 3.19
C THR A 151 6.03 26.94 4.45
N LEU A 152 6.94 27.88 4.29
CA LEU A 152 7.72 28.52 5.34
C LEU A 152 7.69 30.03 5.14
N SER A 153 7.73 30.77 6.23
CA SER A 153 7.73 32.22 6.18
C SER A 153 9.07 32.78 5.73
N GLY A 154 9.04 33.87 4.97
CA GLY A 154 10.23 34.67 4.70
C GLY A 154 10.64 35.52 5.91
N ALA A 155 11.41 36.58 5.64
CA ALA A 155 11.74 37.56 6.68
C ALA A 155 10.49 38.34 7.12
N THR A 156 10.29 38.50 8.43
CA THR A 156 9.28 39.40 9.00
C THR A 156 9.86 40.22 10.15
N SER A 157 9.54 41.51 10.20
CA SER A 157 9.90 42.40 11.30
C SER A 157 8.88 42.43 12.43
N HIS A 158 7.77 41.70 12.30
CA HIS A 158 6.69 41.71 13.27
C HIS A 158 7.13 41.07 14.59
N SER A 159 6.94 41.79 15.71
CA SER A 159 7.45 41.37 17.02
C SER A 159 6.49 40.47 17.81
N GLY A 160 5.25 40.33 17.36
CA GLY A 160 4.25 39.43 17.91
C GLY A 160 4.39 38.01 17.37
N GLU A 161 3.29 37.29 17.31
CA GLU A 161 3.24 35.95 16.73
C GLU A 161 3.16 36.03 15.21
N ASN A 162 4.07 35.31 14.58
CA ASN A 162 4.16 35.12 13.14
C ASN A 162 3.91 33.67 12.80
N GLU A 163 3.43 33.42 11.60
CA GLU A 163 3.61 32.10 11.01
C GLU A 163 5.11 31.84 10.83
N LEU A 164 5.54 30.62 11.12
CA LEU A 164 6.89 30.14 10.84
C LEU A 164 6.85 29.20 9.63
N ALA A 165 5.92 28.26 9.65
CA ALA A 165 5.74 27.26 8.61
C ALA A 165 4.37 26.60 8.72
N ALA A 166 3.84 26.12 7.60
CA ALA A 166 2.57 25.44 7.54
C ALA A 166 2.66 24.10 6.79
N VAL A 167 1.74 23.20 7.12
CA VAL A 167 1.54 21.90 6.47
C VAL A 167 0.07 21.80 6.09
N GLY A 168 -0.23 21.47 4.84
CA GLY A 168 -1.59 21.37 4.32
C GLY A 168 -1.88 22.46 3.28
N SER A 169 -3.16 22.70 3.01
CA SER A 169 -3.59 23.79 2.12
C SER A 169 -5.06 24.12 2.34
N GLY A 170 -5.43 25.40 2.25
CA GLY A 170 -6.82 25.81 2.43
C GLY A 170 -7.30 25.57 3.86
N ASP A 171 -8.51 25.04 4.02
CA ASP A 171 -9.12 24.83 5.33
C ASP A 171 -8.39 23.75 6.16
N ASP A 172 -7.72 22.80 5.49
CA ASP A 172 -6.95 21.69 6.12
C ASP A 172 -5.53 22.11 6.58
N GLU A 173 -5.16 23.40 6.44
CA GLU A 173 -3.83 23.89 6.77
C GLU A 173 -3.60 24.00 8.29
N VAL A 174 -2.45 23.51 8.74
CA VAL A 174 -1.97 23.65 10.12
C VAL A 174 -0.63 24.36 10.13
N ALA A 175 -0.60 25.53 10.77
CA ALA A 175 0.54 26.42 10.87
C ALA A 175 1.22 26.34 12.25
N MET A 176 2.54 26.16 12.24
CA MET A 176 3.42 26.40 13.38
C MET A 176 3.84 27.87 13.39
N GLY A 177 3.78 28.50 14.54
CA GLY A 177 4.15 29.90 14.74
C GLY A 177 5.48 30.12 15.45
N TRP A 178 5.97 31.35 15.32
CA TRP A 178 7.11 31.90 16.05
C TRP A 178 6.75 33.26 16.65
N THR A 179 7.15 33.52 17.90
CA THR A 179 6.96 34.85 18.51
C THR A 179 8.22 35.69 18.42
N GLY A 180 8.15 36.81 17.71
CA GLY A 180 9.26 37.72 17.44
C GLY A 180 9.63 37.76 15.97
N PRO A 181 10.52 38.68 15.57
CA PRO A 181 10.91 38.83 14.18
C PRO A 181 11.61 37.57 13.64
N LEU A 182 11.46 37.33 12.34
CA LEU A 182 12.20 36.31 11.59
C LEU A 182 13.17 37.00 10.61
N PRO A 183 14.47 36.65 10.63
CA PRO A 183 15.42 37.10 9.63
C PRO A 183 15.14 36.44 8.28
N GLU A 184 15.85 36.88 7.24
CA GLU A 184 15.86 36.20 5.95
C GLU A 184 16.49 34.79 6.09
N PRO A 185 15.82 33.71 5.65
CA PRO A 185 16.34 32.36 5.82
C PRO A 185 17.44 32.02 4.82
N GLU A 186 18.50 31.35 5.28
CA GLU A 186 19.48 30.70 4.42
C GLU A 186 18.95 29.32 3.99
N LEU A 187 18.79 29.08 2.68
CA LEU A 187 18.22 27.84 2.14
C LEU A 187 19.31 26.84 1.73
N GLU A 188 19.23 25.60 2.23
CA GLU A 188 20.10 24.48 1.84
C GLU A 188 19.29 23.18 1.77
N GLY A 189 19.03 22.69 0.54
CA GLY A 189 18.23 21.49 0.34
C GLY A 189 16.84 21.65 0.98
N PRO A 190 16.41 20.75 1.90
CA PRO A 190 15.13 20.87 2.59
C PRO A 190 15.16 21.82 3.80
N LYS A 191 16.25 22.54 4.06
CA LYS A 191 16.45 23.34 5.28
C LYS A 191 16.41 24.85 5.01
N ALA A 192 15.71 25.56 5.89
CA ALA A 192 15.73 27.02 6.00
C ALA A 192 16.33 27.40 7.36
N THR A 193 17.45 28.12 7.36
CA THR A 193 18.14 28.56 8.59
C THR A 193 17.87 30.04 8.84
N TYR A 194 17.12 30.34 9.89
CA TYR A 194 16.90 31.67 10.43
C TYR A 194 17.97 31.96 11.49
N ARG A 195 18.94 32.80 11.13
CA ARG A 195 20.11 33.10 11.98
C ARG A 195 19.77 34.06 13.11
N GLU A 196 20.25 33.79 14.31
CA GLU A 196 20.14 34.72 15.45
C GLU A 196 18.68 35.15 15.73
N VAL A 197 17.72 34.22 15.61
CA VAL A 197 16.31 34.48 16.01
C VAL A 197 16.20 34.87 17.48
N LYS A 198 17.19 34.44 18.27
CA LYS A 198 17.57 35.01 19.56
C LYS A 198 19.10 35.10 19.62
N PRO A 199 19.67 35.92 20.52
CA PRO A 199 21.12 36.00 20.68
C PRO A 199 21.77 34.62 20.89
N GLY A 200 22.61 34.19 19.96
CA GLY A 200 23.30 32.90 20.02
C GLY A 200 22.42 31.66 19.75
N VAL A 201 21.21 31.84 19.20
CA VAL A 201 20.29 30.76 18.81
C VAL A 201 19.88 30.92 17.35
N ASP A 202 20.17 29.89 16.55
CA ASP A 202 19.59 29.77 15.21
C ASP A 202 18.32 28.90 15.27
N LEU A 203 17.36 29.18 14.40
CA LEU A 203 16.20 28.32 14.17
C LEU A 203 16.33 27.73 12.77
N ILE A 204 16.41 26.42 12.67
CA ILE A 204 16.43 25.70 11.39
C ILE A 204 15.08 25.02 11.24
N VAL A 205 14.39 25.25 10.13
CA VAL A 205 13.18 24.52 9.77
C VAL A 205 13.50 23.60 8.60
N GLU A 206 13.25 22.30 8.76
CA GLU A 206 13.43 21.27 7.74
C GLU A 206 12.07 20.79 7.23
N ALA A 207 11.86 20.84 5.91
CA ALA A 207 10.74 20.18 5.28
C ALA A 207 10.97 18.66 5.26
N THR A 208 10.07 17.91 5.87
CA THR A 208 10.10 16.44 5.92
C THR A 208 8.94 15.87 5.12
N TYR A 209 9.02 14.63 4.67
CA TYR A 209 7.92 14.01 3.92
C TYR A 209 6.56 14.02 4.64
N THR A 210 6.54 14.18 5.96
CA THR A 210 5.33 14.18 6.81
C THR A 210 4.93 15.56 7.33
N GLY A 211 5.67 16.62 6.98
CA GLY A 211 5.40 17.97 7.47
C GLY A 211 6.69 18.74 7.67
N ILE A 212 6.91 19.23 8.89
CA ILE A 212 8.08 20.03 9.23
C ILE A 212 8.72 19.60 10.55
N GLU A 213 10.03 19.81 10.62
CA GLU A 213 10.83 19.63 11.83
C GLU A 213 11.59 20.93 12.11
N SER A 214 11.61 21.37 13.36
CA SER A 214 12.25 22.63 13.75
C SER A 214 13.36 22.36 14.75
N PHE A 215 14.53 22.94 14.51
CA PHE A 215 15.71 22.80 15.36
C PHE A 215 16.12 24.16 15.89
N TYR A 216 16.03 24.36 17.20
CA TYR A 216 16.65 25.49 17.88
C TYR A 216 18.09 25.11 18.21
N VAL A 217 19.04 25.67 17.46
CA VAL A 217 20.47 25.40 17.60
C VAL A 217 21.08 26.46 18.50
N VAL A 218 21.27 26.09 19.77
CA VAL A 218 21.93 26.91 20.78
C VAL A 218 23.44 26.81 20.55
N LYS A 219 24.08 27.92 20.18
CA LYS A 219 25.49 27.91 19.72
C LYS A 219 26.49 27.76 20.84
N ASN A 220 26.16 28.26 22.03
CA ASN A 220 27.05 28.32 23.17
C ASN A 220 26.28 28.38 24.48
N ARG A 221 27.00 28.22 25.59
CA ARG A 221 26.44 28.19 26.93
C ARG A 221 25.78 29.50 27.36
N ASP A 222 26.29 30.64 26.89
CA ASP A 222 25.74 31.95 27.25
C ASP A 222 24.32 32.14 26.68
N ALA A 223 23.95 31.40 25.64
CA ALA A 223 22.62 31.37 25.04
C ALA A 223 21.65 30.34 25.68
N ALA A 224 22.06 29.62 26.74
CA ALA A 224 21.21 28.61 27.40
C ALA A 224 19.91 29.22 28.00
N ASP A 225 20.00 30.46 28.51
CA ASP A 225 18.87 31.17 29.10
C ASP A 225 17.84 31.60 28.04
N GLU A 226 18.27 31.85 26.79
CA GLU A 226 17.40 32.24 25.67
C GLU A 226 16.37 31.15 25.31
N VAL A 227 16.70 29.89 25.61
CA VAL A 227 15.85 28.71 25.38
C VAL A 227 15.27 28.13 26.67
N ALA A 228 15.37 28.80 27.82
CA ALA A 228 14.80 28.31 29.08
C ALA A 228 13.29 28.03 29.00
N LYS A 229 12.60 28.77 28.13
CA LYS A 229 11.22 28.52 27.76
C LYS A 229 11.02 28.90 26.30
N LEU A 230 10.55 27.95 25.50
CA LEU A 230 10.16 28.20 24.10
C LEU A 230 8.65 28.05 24.00
N VAL A 231 8.01 29.04 23.38
CA VAL A 231 6.57 29.03 23.12
C VAL A 231 6.39 28.83 21.63
N VAL A 232 5.66 27.77 21.27
CA VAL A 232 5.40 27.38 19.88
C VAL A 232 3.87 27.37 19.71
N PRO A 233 3.29 28.48 19.21
CA PRO A 233 1.89 28.52 18.82
C PRO A 233 1.65 27.56 17.64
N ILE A 234 0.52 26.88 17.64
CA ILE A 234 0.00 26.11 16.50
C ILE A 234 -1.42 26.55 16.24
N ALA A 235 -1.74 26.83 14.98
CA ALA A 235 -3.06 27.28 14.56
C ALA A 235 -3.51 26.59 13.28
N GLY A 236 -4.82 26.51 13.09
CA GLY A 236 -5.46 25.91 11.92
C GLY A 236 -6.97 25.99 12.08
N ASP A 237 -7.69 26.18 10.98
CA ASP A 237 -9.14 26.42 11.03
C ASP A 237 -9.92 25.18 11.48
N ASP A 238 -9.43 23.99 11.13
CA ASP A 238 -10.01 22.70 11.51
C ASP A 238 -9.55 22.17 12.88
N ILE A 239 -8.78 22.95 13.65
CA ILE A 239 -8.34 22.53 14.99
C ILE A 239 -9.43 22.88 16.02
N ALA A 240 -10.13 21.87 16.51
CA ALA A 240 -11.14 22.01 17.56
C ALA A 240 -10.58 21.76 18.97
N ASP A 241 -9.67 20.79 19.12
CA ASP A 241 -9.12 20.39 20.42
C ASP A 241 -7.71 19.80 20.27
N HIS A 242 -7.02 19.58 21.39
CA HIS A 242 -5.73 18.91 21.45
C HIS A 242 -5.72 17.82 22.52
N GLN A 243 -5.28 16.63 22.14
CA GLN A 243 -5.24 15.45 23.00
C GLN A 243 -3.80 15.05 23.28
N ARG A 244 -3.49 14.74 24.53
CA ARG A 244 -2.17 14.22 24.90
C ARG A 244 -2.21 12.72 25.17
N SER A 245 -1.34 12.00 24.49
CA SER A 245 -1.17 10.56 24.62
C SER A 245 -0.20 10.21 25.75
N THR A 246 -0.23 8.95 26.19
CA THR A 246 0.60 8.46 27.31
C THR A 246 2.09 8.44 27.00
N ASP A 247 2.46 8.38 25.73
CA ASP A 247 3.83 8.51 25.22
C ASP A 247 4.33 9.97 25.20
N GLY A 248 3.43 10.94 25.47
CA GLY A 248 3.72 12.37 25.48
C GLY A 248 3.40 13.09 24.18
N THR A 249 3.02 12.37 23.12
CA THR A 249 2.59 12.91 21.82
C THR A 249 1.35 13.77 22.01
N VAL A 250 1.31 14.94 21.37
CA VAL A 250 0.13 15.80 21.31
C VAL A 250 -0.47 15.70 19.91
N THR A 251 -1.74 15.35 19.84
CA THR A 251 -2.52 15.25 18.62
C THR A 251 -3.52 16.39 18.59
N LEU A 252 -3.53 17.16 17.51
CA LEU A 252 -4.56 18.15 17.23
C LEU A 252 -5.71 17.43 16.54
N VAL A 253 -6.95 17.69 16.95
CA VAL A 253 -8.14 17.02 16.41
C VAL A 253 -9.19 18.01 15.97
N ASP A 254 -9.99 17.59 14.99
CA ASP A 254 -11.16 18.31 14.51
C ASP A 254 -12.38 18.13 15.45
N ASP A 255 -13.51 18.75 15.07
CA ASP A 255 -14.78 18.65 15.80
C ASP A 255 -15.34 17.21 15.86
N SER A 256 -14.88 16.32 14.98
CA SER A 256 -15.26 14.90 14.95
C SER A 256 -14.35 14.03 15.83
N GLY A 257 -13.24 14.58 16.32
CA GLY A 257 -12.21 13.89 17.08
C GLY A 257 -11.19 13.16 16.20
N GLU A 258 -11.17 13.43 14.89
CA GLU A 258 -10.17 12.92 13.95
C GLU A 258 -8.89 13.76 14.00
N ALA A 259 -7.73 13.11 13.88
CA ALA A 259 -6.44 13.80 13.95
C ALA A 259 -6.20 14.65 12.70
N VAL A 260 -5.88 15.94 12.89
CA VAL A 260 -5.50 16.88 11.82
C VAL A 260 -3.99 17.08 11.75
N ALA A 261 -3.32 17.04 12.89
CA ALA A 261 -1.86 17.09 12.98
C ALA A 261 -1.38 16.46 14.29
N SER A 262 -0.08 16.16 14.37
CA SER A 262 0.52 15.70 15.61
C SER A 262 1.93 16.24 15.81
N THR A 263 2.33 16.32 17.08
CA THR A 263 3.66 16.69 17.52
C THR A 263 4.17 15.65 18.51
N PRO A 264 5.24 14.91 18.18
CA PRO A 264 5.83 13.95 19.10
C PRO A 264 6.50 14.65 20.29
N PRO A 265 6.83 13.92 21.38
CA PRO A 265 7.57 14.50 22.49
C PRO A 265 8.93 15.06 22.02
N PRO A 266 9.22 16.35 22.27
CA PRO A 266 10.45 16.95 21.80
C PRO A 266 11.66 16.47 22.59
N LEU A 267 12.80 16.45 21.92
CA LEU A 267 14.08 16.01 22.48
C LEU A 267 15.11 17.14 22.39
N MET A 268 16.16 17.04 23.21
CA MET A 268 17.37 17.85 23.08
C MET A 268 18.62 17.00 23.17
N TRP A 269 19.66 17.39 22.45
CA TRP A 269 20.95 16.72 22.48
C TRP A 269 22.09 17.69 22.21
N ASP A 270 23.28 17.33 22.69
CA ASP A 270 24.49 18.11 22.47
C ASP A 270 25.28 17.59 21.25
N ALA A 271 26.38 18.27 20.91
CA ALA A 271 27.14 17.98 19.68
C ALA A 271 27.95 16.67 19.70
N ARG A 272 27.88 15.88 20.78
CA ARG A 272 28.58 14.59 20.82
C ARG A 272 27.81 13.56 20.00
N THR A 273 28.53 12.79 19.20
CA THR A 273 27.96 11.70 18.41
C THR A 273 28.54 10.33 18.80
N THR A 274 27.78 9.28 18.54
CA THR A 274 28.26 7.89 18.58
C THR A 274 29.16 7.61 17.37
N ALA A 275 29.74 6.41 17.31
CA ALA A 275 30.51 5.97 16.13
C ALA A 275 29.66 5.95 14.84
N ASP A 276 28.35 5.81 14.98
CA ASP A 276 27.39 5.74 13.88
C ASP A 276 26.86 7.13 13.48
N GLY A 277 27.30 8.19 14.17
CA GLY A 277 26.88 9.57 13.89
C GLY A 277 25.62 10.02 14.63
N ASP A 278 24.96 9.14 15.38
CA ASP A 278 23.78 9.47 16.19
C ASP A 278 24.15 10.35 17.40
N PRO A 279 23.24 11.20 17.92
CA PRO A 279 23.51 11.96 19.14
C PRO A 279 23.81 11.05 20.33
N ALA A 280 24.95 11.28 20.98
CA ALA A 280 25.41 10.45 22.10
C ALA A 280 24.71 10.77 23.42
N ALA A 281 24.18 11.99 23.57
CA ALA A 281 23.55 12.47 24.80
C ALA A 281 22.20 13.12 24.50
N ILE A 282 21.13 12.33 24.59
CA ILE A 282 19.75 12.76 24.33
C ILE A 282 19.00 12.92 25.66
N LYS A 283 18.21 13.99 25.79
CA LYS A 283 17.32 14.26 26.93
C LYS A 283 15.91 14.57 26.45
N PRO A 284 14.87 14.08 27.14
CA PRO A 284 13.50 14.50 26.88
C PRO A 284 13.29 15.95 27.30
N ILE A 285 12.50 16.69 26.54
CA ILE A 285 12.07 18.05 26.89
C ILE A 285 10.68 17.98 27.51
N THR A 286 10.47 18.75 28.58
CA THR A 286 9.12 18.90 29.14
C THR A 286 8.30 19.80 28.22
N MET A 287 7.22 19.26 27.66
CA MET A 287 6.25 19.99 26.86
C MET A 287 4.92 20.11 27.61
N THR A 288 4.29 21.28 27.61
CA THR A 288 2.92 21.50 28.09
C THR A 288 2.07 22.16 27.01
N THR A 289 0.77 21.94 27.03
CA THR A 289 -0.18 22.50 26.06
C THR A 289 -1.17 23.44 26.75
N ALA A 290 -1.64 24.43 26.01
CA ALA A 290 -2.72 25.33 26.40
C ALA A 290 -3.55 25.70 25.17
N ASP A 291 -4.80 26.09 25.36
CA ASP A 291 -5.64 26.55 24.24
C ASP A 291 -5.08 27.85 23.65
N ARG A 292 -5.10 27.93 22.32
CA ARG A 292 -4.83 29.16 21.57
C ARG A 292 -6.14 29.74 21.07
N VAL A 293 -6.33 31.03 21.32
CA VAL A 293 -7.43 31.81 20.73
C VAL A 293 -6.87 32.64 19.58
N ALA A 294 -7.60 32.69 18.47
CA ALA A 294 -7.26 33.55 17.34
C ALA A 294 -7.11 35.02 17.79
N SER A 295 -6.06 35.69 17.31
CA SER A 295 -5.77 37.09 17.64
C SER A 295 -5.73 37.94 16.37
N THR A 296 -6.38 39.10 16.41
CA THR A 296 -6.39 40.07 15.30
C THR A 296 -5.09 40.88 15.20
N THR A 297 -4.18 40.76 16.16
CA THR A 297 -2.87 41.41 16.16
C THR A 297 -1.72 40.46 15.84
N SER A 298 -2.04 39.21 15.50
CA SER A 298 -1.10 38.15 15.15
C SER A 298 -1.04 38.00 13.63
N GLU A 299 0.15 37.73 13.08
CA GLU A 299 0.30 37.27 11.69
C GLU A 299 0.04 35.76 11.56
N LEU A 300 -0.07 35.04 12.69
CA LEU A 300 -0.58 33.66 12.76
C LEU A 300 -2.10 33.64 13.00
N ALA A 301 -2.86 33.45 11.92
CA ALA A 301 -4.31 33.34 11.96
C ALA A 301 -4.79 32.01 12.57
N GLY A 302 -6.05 31.96 13.00
CA GLY A 302 -6.69 30.73 13.49
C GLY A 302 -6.57 30.48 14.99
N ALA A 303 -7.47 29.63 15.50
CA ALA A 303 -7.41 29.05 16.84
C ALA A 303 -6.55 27.78 16.83
N GLY A 304 -6.26 27.20 18.00
CA GLY A 304 -5.54 25.94 18.07
C GLY A 304 -4.93 25.67 19.45
N ALA A 305 -3.63 25.35 19.47
CA ALA A 305 -2.91 25.04 20.70
C ALA A 305 -1.61 25.84 20.83
N THR A 306 -1.19 26.13 22.05
CA THR A 306 0.13 26.69 22.36
C THR A 306 0.97 25.63 23.05
N LEU A 307 2.06 25.21 22.43
CA LEU A 307 3.05 24.33 23.06
C LEU A 307 4.07 25.18 23.81
N THR A 308 4.35 24.81 25.07
CA THR A 308 5.45 25.38 25.84
C THR A 308 6.49 24.30 26.08
N LEU A 309 7.68 24.50 25.54
CA LEU A 309 8.83 23.62 25.70
C LEU A 309 9.74 24.17 26.79
N THR A 310 10.15 23.29 27.72
CA THR A 310 11.07 23.61 28.81
C THR A 310 12.30 22.70 28.72
N PRO A 311 13.34 23.09 27.96
CA PRO A 311 14.62 22.39 27.92
C PRO A 311 15.26 22.24 29.31
N ASP A 312 15.99 21.15 29.53
CA ASP A 312 16.65 20.87 30.80
C ASP A 312 17.86 21.81 31.01
N GLN A 313 17.67 22.82 31.87
CA GLN A 313 18.70 23.79 32.20
C GLN A 313 19.90 23.20 32.94
N ASN A 314 19.75 22.07 33.64
CA ASN A 314 20.90 21.40 34.25
C ASN A 314 21.78 20.75 33.18
N PHE A 315 21.16 20.22 32.12
CA PHE A 315 21.90 19.72 30.97
C PHE A 315 22.59 20.87 30.24
N LEU A 316 21.88 21.96 29.91
CA LEU A 316 22.48 23.10 29.19
C LEU A 316 23.63 23.76 29.97
N ASN A 317 23.53 23.82 31.30
CA ASN A 317 24.54 24.44 32.17
C ASN A 317 25.61 23.47 32.69
N SER A 318 25.51 22.16 32.40
CA SER A 318 26.52 21.19 32.80
C SER A 318 27.87 21.45 32.13
N PRO A 319 29.00 21.43 32.86
CA PRO A 319 30.33 21.60 32.27
C PRO A 319 30.66 20.54 31.21
N ASP A 320 30.00 19.38 31.25
CA ASP A 320 30.22 18.26 30.33
C ASP A 320 29.46 18.40 29.00
N THR A 321 28.60 19.41 28.86
CA THR A 321 27.79 19.65 27.67
C THR A 321 28.61 20.31 26.57
N VAL A 322 28.59 19.70 25.38
CA VAL A 322 29.37 20.15 24.21
C VAL A 322 28.43 20.85 23.23
N TYR A 323 28.65 22.14 23.01
CA TYR A 323 27.83 22.94 22.10
C TYR A 323 28.27 22.79 20.62
N PRO A 324 27.36 22.96 19.64
CA PRO A 324 25.97 23.40 19.81
C PRO A 324 25.05 22.35 20.44
N VAL A 325 24.01 22.83 21.14
CA VAL A 325 22.91 21.98 21.64
C VAL A 325 21.70 22.21 20.75
N THR A 326 21.05 21.13 20.34
CA THR A 326 19.84 21.17 19.51
C THR A 326 18.62 20.87 20.38
N VAL A 327 17.56 21.65 20.20
CA VAL A 327 16.22 21.42 20.74
C VAL A 327 15.26 21.23 19.57
N ASP A 328 14.54 20.12 19.55
CA ASP A 328 13.82 19.65 18.36
C ASP A 328 12.33 19.36 18.66
N PRO A 329 11.44 20.31 18.34
CA PRO A 329 10.03 20.01 18.11
C PRO A 329 9.70 19.75 16.63
N GLN A 330 8.69 18.91 16.41
CA GLN A 330 8.18 18.58 15.07
C GLN A 330 6.69 18.91 14.96
N LEU A 331 6.21 19.22 13.75
CA LEU A 331 4.80 19.26 13.40
C LEU A 331 4.57 18.39 12.17
N ASN A 332 3.85 17.30 12.37
CA ASN A 332 3.48 16.36 11.32
C ASN A 332 2.02 16.61 10.94
N GLY A 333 1.74 16.71 9.63
CA GLY A 333 0.37 16.67 9.13
C GLY A 333 -0.27 15.31 9.39
N SER A 334 -1.60 15.22 9.40
CA SER A 334 -2.29 13.94 9.51
C SER A 334 -2.01 13.07 8.28
N TYR A 335 -1.14 12.07 8.46
CA TYR A 335 -0.76 11.15 7.39
C TYR A 335 -1.23 9.73 7.70
N THR A 336 -2.02 9.12 6.83
CA THR A 336 -2.70 7.84 7.12
C THR A 336 -1.82 6.58 7.05
N TYR A 337 -0.55 6.69 6.61
CA TYR A 337 0.33 5.54 6.36
C TYR A 337 1.56 5.56 7.27
N TYR A 338 1.64 4.65 8.23
CA TYR A 338 2.64 4.70 9.31
C TYR A 338 3.63 3.53 9.27
N SER A 339 4.91 3.83 9.52
CA SER A 339 5.89 2.83 9.96
C SER A 339 6.37 3.20 11.36
N ARG A 340 6.55 2.20 12.23
CA ARG A 340 7.10 2.42 13.58
C ARG A 340 7.90 1.22 14.05
N TRP A 341 8.65 1.40 15.12
CA TRP A 341 9.26 0.28 15.83
C TRP A 341 9.11 0.41 17.36
N MET A 342 9.14 -0.73 18.04
CA MET A 342 9.02 -0.81 19.49
C MET A 342 10.29 -1.45 20.05
N GLU A 343 10.76 -0.92 21.19
CA GLU A 343 11.90 -1.46 21.93
C GLU A 343 11.48 -1.98 23.29
N GLU A 344 12.06 -3.09 23.71
CA GLU A 344 11.92 -3.60 25.05
C GLU A 344 12.29 -2.55 26.12
N GLY A 345 11.36 -2.33 27.06
CA GLY A 345 11.54 -1.37 28.15
C GLY A 345 11.41 0.10 27.72
N SER A 346 11.01 0.38 26.48
CA SER A 346 10.68 1.73 26.01
C SER A 346 9.16 1.91 25.82
N THR A 347 8.66 3.10 26.13
CA THR A 347 7.29 3.53 25.83
C THR A 347 7.22 4.46 24.61
N ALA A 348 8.35 4.74 23.96
CA ALA A 348 8.39 5.60 22.79
C ALA A 348 7.66 4.97 21.59
N ALA A 349 6.94 5.79 20.82
CA ALA A 349 6.24 5.35 19.62
C ALA A 349 7.20 4.95 18.48
N ASN A 350 8.34 5.65 18.37
CA ASN A 350 9.38 5.56 17.33
C ASN A 350 8.81 5.46 15.90
N ASP A 351 7.96 6.40 15.52
CA ASP A 351 7.29 6.53 14.23
C ASP A 351 7.81 7.69 13.35
N SER A 352 8.68 8.53 13.91
CA SER A 352 9.40 9.62 13.23
C SER A 352 10.82 9.27 12.81
N THR A 353 11.40 8.16 13.29
CA THR A 353 12.78 7.78 12.93
C THR A 353 12.92 7.46 11.44
N GLY A 354 14.07 7.79 10.84
CA GLY A 354 14.42 7.42 9.44
C GLY A 354 14.64 5.90 9.23
N TRP A 355 14.51 5.12 10.29
CA TRP A 355 14.71 3.68 10.32
C TRP A 355 13.72 2.96 11.21
N ILE A 356 13.61 1.65 11.00
CA ILE A 356 12.93 0.68 11.84
C ILE A 356 13.91 -0.45 12.16
N GLN A 357 13.74 -1.12 13.28
CA GLN A 357 14.65 -2.20 13.68
C GLN A 357 13.93 -3.41 14.26
N ILE A 358 14.54 -4.58 14.09
CA ILE A 358 14.04 -5.85 14.59
C ILE A 358 15.15 -6.66 15.24
N GLY A 359 14.77 -7.60 16.11
CA GLY A 359 15.71 -8.55 16.72
C GLY A 359 16.43 -7.99 17.94
N TYR A 360 17.51 -8.67 18.35
CA TYR A 360 18.23 -8.37 19.58
C TYR A 360 19.43 -7.46 19.35
N ASN A 361 19.33 -6.19 19.73
CA ASN A 361 20.42 -5.25 19.56
C ASN A 361 21.55 -5.52 20.58
N PRO A 362 22.76 -5.91 20.15
CA PRO A 362 23.85 -6.22 21.06
C PRO A 362 24.45 -4.97 21.74
N ALA A 363 24.22 -3.77 21.20
CA ALA A 363 24.74 -2.52 21.77
C ALA A 363 24.03 -2.13 23.07
N ASN A 364 22.74 -2.44 23.19
CA ASN A 364 21.92 -2.06 24.34
C ASN A 364 21.21 -3.24 25.04
N ASN A 365 21.39 -4.47 24.55
CA ASN A 365 20.82 -5.70 25.07
C ASN A 365 19.28 -5.74 25.08
N LYS A 366 18.63 -5.06 24.13
CA LYS A 366 17.17 -4.99 24.03
C LYS A 366 16.64 -5.59 22.73
N ARG A 367 15.39 -6.02 22.78
CA ARG A 367 14.66 -6.56 21.63
C ARG A 367 13.83 -5.47 20.96
N SER A 368 13.74 -5.54 19.64
CA SER A 368 12.90 -4.65 18.86
C SER A 368 12.01 -5.40 17.85
N ARG A 369 10.87 -4.78 17.53
CA ARG A 369 9.92 -5.21 16.49
C ARG A 369 9.44 -4.00 15.71
N ALA A 370 9.14 -4.19 14.42
CA ALA A 370 8.73 -3.11 13.54
C ALA A 370 7.34 -3.36 12.96
N PHE A 371 6.68 -2.29 12.53
CA PHE A 371 5.34 -2.30 11.94
C PHE A 371 5.29 -1.34 10.74
N ILE A 372 4.64 -1.74 9.64
CA ILE A 372 4.47 -0.94 8.42
C ILE A 372 3.06 -1.08 7.88
N GLY A 373 2.36 0.05 7.73
CA GLY A 373 1.01 0.13 7.19
C GLY A 373 1.08 0.46 5.71
N TRP A 374 0.32 -0.28 4.91
CA TRP A 374 0.35 -0.15 3.46
C TRP A 374 -1.02 0.23 2.90
N ASN A 375 -1.05 1.08 1.87
CA ASN A 375 -2.28 1.29 1.10
C ASN A 375 -2.62 0.01 0.33
N SER A 376 -3.76 -0.60 0.60
CA SER A 376 -4.22 -1.82 -0.07
C SER A 376 -5.56 -1.66 -0.80
N HIS A 377 -6.11 -0.44 -0.84
CA HIS A 377 -7.47 -0.20 -1.33
C HIS A 377 -7.71 -0.74 -2.75
N THR A 378 -6.75 -0.53 -3.66
CA THR A 378 -6.83 -0.95 -5.07
C THR A 378 -6.81 -2.47 -5.27
N LEU A 379 -6.41 -3.23 -4.26
CA LEU A 379 -6.26 -4.69 -4.33
C LEU A 379 -7.50 -5.42 -3.82
N THR A 380 -8.54 -4.71 -3.36
CA THR A 380 -9.77 -5.32 -2.86
C THR A 380 -10.36 -6.31 -3.86
N GLY A 381 -10.51 -7.56 -3.42
CA GLY A 381 -11.07 -8.66 -4.22
C GLY A 381 -10.18 -9.16 -5.37
N LYS A 382 -8.95 -8.66 -5.53
CA LYS A 382 -8.02 -9.11 -6.58
C LYS A 382 -7.37 -10.45 -6.20
N TYR A 383 -6.96 -11.22 -7.21
CA TYR A 383 -6.13 -12.40 -7.02
C TYR A 383 -4.65 -12.01 -7.11
N ILE A 384 -3.89 -12.25 -6.04
CA ILE A 384 -2.47 -11.91 -5.94
C ILE A 384 -1.64 -13.12 -6.35
N SER A 385 -1.04 -13.08 -7.53
CA SER A 385 -0.22 -14.18 -8.06
C SER A 385 1.17 -14.21 -7.43
N SER A 386 1.73 -13.05 -7.10
CA SER A 386 2.99 -12.92 -6.38
C SER A 386 3.11 -11.54 -5.78
N ALA A 387 3.69 -11.42 -4.59
CA ALA A 387 4.08 -10.13 -4.04
C ALA A 387 5.42 -10.22 -3.32
N THR A 388 6.27 -9.22 -3.54
CA THR A 388 7.57 -9.09 -2.83
C THR A 388 7.59 -7.78 -2.07
N VAL A 389 7.90 -7.83 -0.78
CA VAL A 389 8.26 -6.64 0.01
C VAL A 389 9.77 -6.50 0.03
N SER A 390 10.27 -5.29 -0.19
CA SER A 390 11.69 -4.93 -0.18
C SER A 390 11.94 -3.86 0.88
N LEU A 391 12.85 -4.16 1.81
CA LEU A 391 13.26 -3.26 2.88
C LEU A 391 14.76 -2.95 2.72
N TRP A 392 15.15 -1.67 2.67
CA TRP A 392 16.55 -1.30 2.54
C TRP A 392 17.28 -1.59 3.86
N ASN A 393 18.16 -2.59 3.87
CA ASN A 393 18.87 -3.05 5.05
C ASN A 393 20.29 -2.51 5.04
N TYR A 394 20.60 -1.64 5.99
CA TYR A 394 21.88 -0.95 6.10
C TYR A 394 22.65 -1.26 7.38
N GLU A 395 22.04 -2.01 8.32
CA GLU A 395 22.71 -2.49 9.52
C GLU A 395 22.22 -3.90 9.89
N SER A 396 23.13 -4.79 10.27
CA SER A 396 22.81 -6.09 10.85
C SER A 396 23.79 -6.42 11.99
N GLY A 397 23.31 -7.07 13.06
CA GLY A 397 24.12 -7.42 14.25
C GLY A 397 25.22 -8.46 14.01
N ASN A 398 25.46 -8.85 12.75
CA ASN A 398 26.44 -9.84 12.35
C ASN A 398 27.76 -9.21 11.86
N ILE A 399 28.23 -8.19 12.58
CA ILE A 399 29.36 -7.34 12.20
C ILE A 399 30.70 -8.09 12.06
N ASN A 400 30.80 -9.31 12.59
CA ASN A 400 32.02 -10.10 12.61
C ASN A 400 32.03 -11.26 11.60
N ALA A 401 30.96 -11.46 10.81
CA ALA A 401 30.91 -12.56 9.85
C ALA A 401 31.56 -12.19 8.50
N PRO A 402 32.43 -13.06 7.93
CA PRO A 402 33.15 -12.81 6.68
C PRO A 402 32.28 -12.89 5.42
N THR A 403 31.06 -13.42 5.52
CA THR A 403 30.01 -13.42 4.47
C THR A 403 28.72 -12.99 5.15
N CYS A 404 27.74 -12.39 4.43
CA CYS A 404 26.44 -11.98 4.98
C CYS A 404 25.71 -13.13 5.69
N ALA A 405 26.09 -13.45 6.93
CA ALA A 405 25.59 -14.66 7.55
C ALA A 405 24.12 -14.43 7.86
N LYS A 406 23.34 -15.37 7.33
CA LYS A 406 21.90 -15.25 7.19
C LYS A 406 21.24 -15.44 8.54
N ALA A 407 20.19 -14.66 8.78
CA ALA A 407 19.43 -14.73 10.02
C ALA A 407 17.95 -14.50 9.72
N ASN A 408 17.13 -15.45 10.16
CA ASN A 408 15.72 -15.47 9.80
C ASN A 408 14.93 -14.37 10.50
N TRP A 409 14.04 -13.75 9.73
CA TRP A 409 13.03 -12.82 10.20
C TRP A 409 11.71 -13.08 9.48
N GLU A 410 10.62 -12.59 10.08
CA GLU A 410 9.25 -12.94 9.73
C GLU A 410 8.44 -11.68 9.47
N ILE A 411 7.48 -11.78 8.54
CA ILE A 411 6.40 -10.82 8.38
C ILE A 411 5.07 -11.46 8.80
N TRP A 412 4.20 -10.64 9.36
CA TRP A 412 2.93 -11.05 9.94
C TRP A 412 1.82 -10.06 9.59
N SER A 413 0.59 -10.57 9.45
CA SER A 413 -0.60 -9.74 9.54
C SER A 413 -0.89 -9.40 10.99
N THR A 414 -1.12 -8.13 11.29
CA THR A 414 -1.41 -7.65 12.65
C THR A 414 -2.71 -6.85 12.69
N GLU A 415 -3.19 -6.54 13.89
CA GLU A 415 -4.18 -5.49 14.05
C GLU A 415 -3.60 -4.12 13.67
N ARG A 416 -4.50 -3.17 13.43
CA ARG A 416 -4.12 -1.76 13.30
C ARG A 416 -3.47 -1.31 14.59
N TRP A 417 -2.28 -0.74 14.48
CA TRP A 417 -1.60 -0.12 15.61
C TRP A 417 -1.84 1.39 15.64
N TYR A 418 -1.61 1.93 16.82
CA TYR A 418 -1.77 3.32 17.23
C TYR A 418 -0.62 3.69 18.16
N ASN A 419 -0.49 4.97 18.49
CA ASN A 419 0.56 5.49 19.38
C ASN A 419 0.54 4.85 20.79
N PHE A 420 -0.63 4.52 21.34
CA PHE A 420 -0.74 3.88 22.66
C PHE A 420 -0.15 2.47 22.73
N HIS A 421 0.10 1.81 21.59
CA HIS A 421 0.75 0.50 21.61
C HIS A 421 2.23 0.65 22.00
N THR A 422 2.69 -0.22 22.89
CA THR A 422 4.07 -0.24 23.41
C THR A 422 4.61 -1.66 23.39
N TRP A 423 5.86 -1.85 23.81
CA TRP A 423 6.43 -3.20 23.93
C TRP A 423 5.60 -4.14 24.81
N THR A 424 5.01 -3.63 25.89
CA THR A 424 4.19 -4.40 26.83
C THR A 424 2.72 -4.50 26.40
N SER A 425 2.27 -3.61 25.51
CA SER A 425 0.91 -3.58 24.95
C SER A 425 0.96 -3.52 23.41
N GLN A 426 1.50 -4.57 22.79
CA GLN A 426 1.67 -4.63 21.33
C GLN A 426 0.33 -4.86 20.62
N PRO A 427 0.24 -4.49 19.33
CA PRO A 427 -0.86 -4.92 18.49
C PRO A 427 -0.95 -6.45 18.47
N VAL A 428 -2.16 -7.01 18.41
CA VAL A 428 -2.39 -8.43 18.17
C VAL A 428 -1.73 -8.86 16.85
N TRP A 429 -0.92 -9.92 16.92
CA TRP A 429 -0.30 -10.58 15.77
C TRP A 429 -1.18 -11.76 15.36
N TYR A 430 -1.80 -11.70 14.17
CA TYR A 430 -2.79 -12.69 13.75
C TYR A 430 -2.15 -13.90 13.07
N VAL A 431 -1.45 -13.67 11.96
CA VAL A 431 -0.97 -14.74 11.08
C VAL A 431 0.45 -14.46 10.66
N LYS A 432 1.32 -15.47 10.76
CA LYS A 432 2.63 -15.43 10.13
C LYS A 432 2.45 -15.63 8.64
N GLU A 433 2.87 -14.65 7.85
CA GLU A 433 2.68 -14.70 6.40
C GLU A 433 3.88 -15.32 5.71
N ALA A 434 5.10 -14.98 6.15
CA ALA A 434 6.32 -15.53 5.58
C ALA A 434 7.52 -15.46 6.54
N THR A 435 8.59 -16.15 6.15
CA THR A 435 9.90 -16.12 6.79
C THR A 435 10.97 -16.00 5.70
N THR A 436 11.97 -15.16 5.92
CA THR A 436 13.11 -14.98 5.01
C THR A 436 14.39 -14.87 5.82
N ASP A 437 15.54 -15.14 5.20
CA ASP A 437 16.86 -15.05 5.79
C ASP A 437 17.70 -13.89 5.21
N ALA A 438 17.07 -13.05 4.38
CA ALA A 438 17.72 -11.93 3.71
C ALA A 438 18.42 -11.01 4.72
N THR A 439 19.74 -10.91 4.58
CA THR A 439 20.65 -10.15 5.46
C THR A 439 21.62 -9.36 4.60
N TRP A 440 21.73 -8.06 4.89
CA TRP A 440 22.63 -7.09 4.28
C TRP A 440 23.12 -6.08 5.34
N GLY A 441 24.00 -5.16 4.95
CA GLY A 441 24.45 -4.05 5.81
C GLY A 441 25.24 -4.49 7.06
N ALA A 442 26.08 -5.52 6.96
CA ALA A 442 26.85 -6.00 8.11
C ALA A 442 28.32 -5.57 8.08
N THR A 443 28.93 -5.55 6.89
CA THR A 443 30.35 -5.27 6.67
C THR A 443 30.53 -4.71 5.25
N THR A 444 31.72 -4.25 4.88
CA THR A 444 32.01 -3.86 3.49
C THR A 444 31.89 -5.02 2.49
N ALA A 445 32.03 -6.28 2.95
CA ALA A 445 31.77 -7.48 2.15
C ALA A 445 30.28 -7.86 2.10
N CYS A 446 29.46 -7.23 2.95
CA CYS A 446 28.02 -7.39 3.07
C CYS A 446 27.35 -6.01 3.04
N ASP A 447 27.48 -5.35 1.89
CA ASP A 447 27.05 -3.96 1.69
C ASP A 447 25.54 -3.79 1.86
N ASN A 448 25.11 -2.55 1.98
CA ASN A 448 23.71 -2.15 2.14
C ASN A 448 22.92 -2.55 0.90
N ASN A 449 21.77 -3.21 1.09
CA ASN A 449 20.95 -3.65 -0.03
C ASN A 449 19.49 -3.92 0.38
N TRP A 450 18.64 -4.17 -0.61
CA TRP A 450 17.26 -4.59 -0.40
C TRP A 450 17.19 -6.01 0.17
N ALA A 451 16.70 -6.12 1.40
CA ALA A 451 16.26 -7.39 1.98
C ALA A 451 14.82 -7.66 1.54
N THR A 452 14.60 -8.78 0.86
CA THR A 452 13.31 -9.12 0.27
C THR A 452 12.62 -10.27 1.00
N VAL A 453 11.29 -10.23 1.01
CA VAL A 453 10.42 -11.29 1.55
C VAL A 453 9.21 -11.49 0.65
N ASP A 454 8.82 -12.75 0.45
CA ASP A 454 7.57 -13.09 -0.23
C ASP A 454 6.40 -12.69 0.66
N ALA A 455 5.58 -11.76 0.18
CA ALA A 455 4.43 -11.22 0.88
C ALA A 455 3.10 -11.59 0.19
N THR A 456 3.10 -12.59 -0.69
CA THR A 456 1.91 -12.99 -1.48
C THR A 456 0.71 -13.29 -0.59
N SER A 457 0.91 -14.08 0.48
CA SER A 457 -0.13 -14.43 1.46
C SER A 457 -0.66 -13.23 2.25
N PHE A 458 0.22 -12.30 2.64
CA PHE A 458 -0.14 -11.05 3.31
C PHE A 458 -1.10 -10.22 2.43
N TRP A 459 -0.71 -10.01 1.17
CA TRP A 459 -1.48 -9.20 0.23
C TRP A 459 -2.77 -9.88 -0.22
N GLN A 460 -2.77 -11.20 -0.42
CA GLN A 460 -4.01 -11.93 -0.70
C GLN A 460 -4.99 -11.81 0.46
N ARG A 461 -4.52 -11.90 1.72
CA ARG A 461 -5.38 -11.72 2.89
C ARG A 461 -5.99 -10.32 2.95
N ALA A 462 -5.19 -9.29 2.67
CA ALA A 462 -5.67 -7.91 2.63
C ALA A 462 -6.72 -7.71 1.52
N ALA A 463 -6.47 -8.28 0.33
CA ALA A 463 -7.38 -8.27 -0.80
C ALA A 463 -8.72 -8.96 -0.48
N ASP A 464 -8.68 -10.17 0.09
CA ASP A 464 -9.86 -10.96 0.48
C ASP A 464 -10.69 -10.27 1.56
N ALA A 465 -10.02 -9.56 2.48
CA ALA A 465 -10.64 -8.82 3.55
C ALA A 465 -11.20 -7.45 3.10
N GLY A 466 -10.90 -7.00 1.88
CA GLY A 466 -11.27 -5.68 1.38
C GLY A 466 -10.69 -4.54 2.22
N GLN A 467 -9.46 -4.72 2.71
CA GLN A 467 -8.79 -3.72 3.53
C GLN A 467 -8.37 -2.52 2.66
N SER A 468 -8.68 -1.31 3.12
CA SER A 468 -8.11 -0.08 2.56
C SER A 468 -6.65 0.13 3.01
N LEU A 469 -6.32 -0.36 4.21
CA LEU A 469 -4.97 -0.37 4.78
C LEU A 469 -4.63 -1.78 5.28
N ALA A 470 -3.48 -2.30 4.84
CA ALA A 470 -2.93 -3.57 5.30
C ALA A 470 -1.83 -3.34 6.34
N PHE A 471 -1.92 -4.01 7.49
CA PHE A 471 -1.09 -3.78 8.66
C PHE A 471 -0.08 -4.92 8.85
N MET A 472 1.21 -4.65 8.55
CA MET A 472 2.30 -5.63 8.64
C MET A 472 3.11 -5.46 9.93
N GLY A 473 3.31 -6.56 10.66
CA GLY A 473 4.30 -6.69 11.73
C GLY A 473 5.55 -7.43 11.26
N ILE A 474 6.72 -7.00 11.74
CA ILE A 474 8.03 -7.55 11.38
C ILE A 474 8.82 -7.86 12.65
N ARG A 475 9.38 -9.08 12.74
CA ARG A 475 10.21 -9.49 13.88
C ARG A 475 11.27 -10.51 13.47
N ALA A 476 12.34 -10.59 14.24
CA ALA A 476 13.29 -11.70 14.10
C ALA A 476 12.63 -13.03 14.49
N THR A 477 12.98 -14.13 13.81
CA THR A 477 12.50 -15.47 14.21
C THR A 477 13.07 -15.87 15.58
N ASN A 478 14.33 -15.51 15.84
CA ASN A 478 14.96 -15.67 17.14
C ASN A 478 15.39 -14.30 17.69
N GLU A 479 14.55 -13.72 18.53
CA GLU A 479 14.77 -12.41 19.17
C GLU A 479 15.77 -12.45 20.33
N ASN A 480 16.52 -13.54 20.52
CA ASN A 480 17.59 -13.65 21.52
C ASN A 480 18.98 -13.81 20.89
N ALA A 481 19.07 -13.91 19.56
CA ALA A 481 20.33 -14.09 18.85
C ALA A 481 20.86 -12.75 18.35
N TRP A 482 22.13 -12.44 18.62
CA TRP A 482 22.76 -11.19 18.18
C TRP A 482 22.75 -11.04 16.65
N ALA A 483 22.92 -12.15 15.94
CA ALA A 483 22.90 -12.18 14.48
C ALA A 483 21.52 -11.84 13.86
N SER A 484 20.44 -11.86 14.66
CA SER A 484 19.09 -11.56 14.15
C SER A 484 18.73 -10.08 14.14
N PHE A 485 19.58 -9.23 14.74
CA PHE A 485 19.39 -7.80 14.70
C PHE A 485 19.53 -7.25 13.30
N LYS A 486 18.58 -6.40 12.89
CA LYS A 486 18.59 -5.70 11.60
C LYS A 486 17.98 -4.32 11.78
N LYS A 487 18.58 -3.31 11.14
CA LYS A 487 17.93 -2.02 10.86
C LYS A 487 17.60 -1.91 9.38
N PHE A 488 16.40 -1.42 9.12
CA PHE A 488 15.91 -1.09 7.80
C PHE A 488 15.55 0.39 7.74
N SER A 489 15.63 0.99 6.57
CA SER A 489 15.03 2.30 6.34
C SER A 489 13.53 2.27 6.61
N SER A 490 13.00 3.34 7.22
CA SER A 490 11.57 3.50 7.48
C SER A 490 10.89 4.26 6.35
N ARG A 491 9.61 4.59 6.52
CA ARG A 491 8.90 5.53 5.63
C ARG A 491 9.52 6.93 5.62
N ASN A 492 10.28 7.33 6.63
CA ASN A 492 10.88 8.67 6.72
C ASN A 492 12.27 8.73 6.08
N ALA A 493 12.73 7.64 5.45
CA ALA A 493 13.99 7.61 4.72
C ALA A 493 13.90 8.36 3.39
N PRO A 494 15.04 8.75 2.77
CA PRO A 494 15.03 9.31 1.42
C PRO A 494 14.33 8.38 0.42
N ALA A 495 13.61 8.94 -0.55
CA ALA A 495 12.78 8.21 -1.53
C ALA A 495 13.45 6.97 -2.16
N SER A 496 14.77 6.99 -2.33
CA SER A 496 15.55 5.87 -2.88
C SER A 496 15.67 4.63 -1.99
N MET A 497 15.35 4.74 -0.70
CA MET A 497 15.55 3.68 0.32
C MET A 497 14.24 3.27 1.02
N VAL A 498 13.13 3.77 0.54
CA VAL A 498 11.81 3.60 1.16
C VAL A 498 11.32 2.16 1.07
N PRO A 499 10.73 1.60 2.14
CA PRO A 499 10.04 0.32 2.07
C PRO A 499 9.03 0.30 0.92
N ARG A 500 9.16 -0.70 0.05
CA ARG A 500 8.28 -0.87 -1.10
C ARG A 500 7.82 -2.30 -1.27
N THR A 501 6.73 -2.46 -2.00
CA THR A 501 6.27 -3.77 -2.45
C THR A 501 5.97 -3.76 -3.94
N LEU A 502 6.26 -4.88 -4.59
CA LEU A 502 5.87 -5.13 -5.98
C LEU A 502 4.92 -6.33 -6.00
N ILE A 503 3.74 -6.12 -6.55
CA ILE A 503 2.61 -7.05 -6.47
C ILE A 503 2.16 -7.33 -7.90
N ASN A 504 2.14 -8.60 -8.30
CA ASN A 504 1.45 -9.01 -9.50
C ASN A 504 0.08 -9.55 -9.11
N TYR A 505 -0.96 -9.03 -9.75
CA TYR A 505 -2.33 -9.42 -9.50
C TYR A 505 -3.11 -9.56 -10.81
N SER A 506 -4.20 -10.28 -10.75
CA SER A 506 -5.23 -10.26 -11.77
C SER A 506 -6.56 -9.92 -11.13
N ASP A 507 -7.49 -9.43 -11.95
CA ASP A 507 -8.88 -9.52 -11.57
C ASP A 507 -9.25 -10.99 -11.31
N PRO A 508 -10.09 -11.29 -10.30
CA PRO A 508 -10.70 -12.60 -10.24
C PRO A 508 -11.42 -12.81 -11.57
N VAL A 509 -11.29 -14.01 -12.14
CA VAL A 509 -11.95 -14.36 -13.40
C VAL A 509 -13.47 -14.33 -13.14
N ASP A 510 -14.09 -13.16 -13.34
CA ASP A 510 -15.54 -13.02 -13.33
C ASP A 510 -16.01 -12.52 -14.71
N THR A 511 -17.09 -13.12 -15.17
CA THR A 511 -17.54 -13.10 -16.57
C THR A 511 -18.44 -11.92 -16.89
N ASP A 512 -18.50 -10.88 -16.07
CA ASP A 512 -19.44 -9.76 -16.25
C ASP A 512 -18.97 -8.41 -15.67
N VAL A 513 -18.25 -7.59 -16.46
CA VAL A 513 -18.24 -6.11 -16.41
C VAL A 513 -17.94 -5.50 -17.81
N ALA A 514 -18.85 -4.68 -18.33
CA ALA A 514 -18.73 -3.99 -19.62
C ALA A 514 -18.04 -2.61 -19.53
N ILE A 515 -17.13 -2.31 -20.48
CA ILE A 515 -16.61 -0.96 -20.80
C ILE A 515 -16.70 -0.75 -22.32
N THR A 516 -17.15 0.43 -22.75
CA THR A 516 -17.34 0.80 -24.17
C THR A 516 -16.34 1.87 -24.64
N GLY A 517 -15.82 1.69 -25.85
CA GLY A 517 -15.38 2.76 -26.76
C GLY A 517 -13.94 3.25 -26.58
N ILE A 518 -13.01 2.69 -27.36
CA ILE A 518 -11.68 3.25 -27.59
C ILE A 518 -11.45 3.25 -29.09
N ASP A 519 -11.22 4.43 -29.67
CA ASP A 519 -10.86 4.61 -31.08
C ASP A 519 -9.38 5.04 -31.14
N TRP A 520 -8.52 4.22 -31.74
CA TRP A 520 -7.13 4.60 -32.07
C TRP A 520 -6.73 4.09 -33.46
N PRO A 521 -6.01 4.89 -34.27
CA PRO A 521 -5.58 4.48 -35.60
C PRO A 521 -4.33 3.59 -35.49
N LEU A 522 -4.41 2.37 -36.01
CA LEU A 522 -3.36 1.36 -35.87
C LEU A 522 -2.67 1.09 -37.22
N ASN A 523 -1.47 1.63 -37.39
CA ASN A 523 -0.58 1.27 -38.50
C ASN A 523 0.36 0.13 -38.07
N THR A 524 -0.18 -1.05 -37.78
CA THR A 524 0.47 -2.39 -37.88
C THR A 524 -0.53 -3.47 -37.46
N GLU A 525 -0.85 -4.39 -38.38
CA GLU A 525 -1.90 -5.41 -38.27
C GLU A 525 -1.43 -6.62 -37.44
N ILE A 526 -1.96 -6.77 -36.23
CA ILE A 526 -2.20 -8.09 -35.60
C ILE A 526 -3.66 -8.42 -35.92
N SER A 527 -3.96 -9.64 -36.32
CA SER A 527 -5.34 -10.01 -36.60
C SER A 527 -6.19 -9.98 -35.31
N ALA A 528 -7.45 -9.58 -35.44
CA ALA A 528 -8.48 -9.65 -34.40
C ALA A 528 -8.50 -11.01 -33.65
N GLN A 529 -8.31 -12.10 -34.40
CA GLN A 529 -8.29 -13.46 -33.87
C GLN A 529 -7.02 -13.78 -33.08
N ASP A 530 -5.85 -13.34 -33.54
CA ASP A 530 -4.59 -13.53 -32.81
C ASP A 530 -4.56 -12.72 -31.51
N LEU A 531 -5.14 -11.52 -31.53
CA LEU A 531 -5.28 -10.70 -30.32
C LEU A 531 -6.24 -11.34 -29.32
N LYS A 532 -7.39 -11.83 -29.79
CA LYS A 532 -8.35 -12.60 -28.96
C LYS A 532 -7.70 -13.83 -28.33
N ALA A 533 -6.99 -14.64 -29.12
CA ALA A 533 -6.33 -15.85 -28.62
C ALA A 533 -5.27 -15.55 -27.55
N LYS A 534 -4.47 -14.49 -27.74
CA LYS A 534 -3.48 -14.05 -26.74
C LYS A 534 -4.12 -13.56 -25.46
N MET A 535 -5.21 -12.81 -25.56
CA MET A 535 -5.94 -12.32 -24.39
C MET A 535 -6.62 -13.45 -23.61
N GLN A 536 -7.14 -14.47 -24.29
CA GLN A 536 -7.69 -15.67 -23.64
C GLN A 536 -6.60 -16.46 -22.91
N ALA A 537 -5.45 -16.67 -23.55
CA ALA A 537 -4.31 -17.37 -22.95
C ALA A 537 -3.74 -16.62 -21.73
N ALA A 538 -3.88 -15.29 -21.70
CA ALA A 538 -3.44 -14.42 -20.61
C ALA A 538 -4.48 -14.27 -19.47
N GLY A 539 -5.60 -15.01 -19.52
CA GLY A 539 -6.60 -15.06 -18.46
C GLY A 539 -7.56 -13.86 -18.42
N TYR A 540 -7.63 -13.06 -19.47
CA TYR A 540 -8.59 -11.95 -19.56
C TYR A 540 -10.01 -12.44 -19.84
N SER A 541 -11.01 -11.71 -19.31
CA SER A 541 -12.42 -12.02 -19.55
C SER A 541 -12.81 -11.83 -21.03
N GLU A 542 -13.80 -12.60 -21.51
CA GLU A 542 -14.38 -12.50 -22.86
C GLU A 542 -14.82 -11.06 -23.23
N GLN A 543 -15.10 -10.24 -22.22
CA GLN A 543 -15.54 -8.86 -22.38
C GLN A 543 -14.37 -7.89 -22.65
N ALA A 544 -13.25 -8.02 -21.94
CA ALA A 544 -12.02 -7.28 -22.23
C ALA A 544 -11.48 -7.62 -23.63
N ILE A 545 -11.69 -8.86 -24.06
CA ILE A 545 -11.34 -9.33 -25.41
C ILE A 545 -12.20 -8.65 -26.47
N THR A 546 -13.50 -8.64 -26.26
CA THR A 546 -14.47 -8.10 -27.22
C THR A 546 -14.35 -6.58 -27.39
N SER A 547 -14.00 -5.84 -26.33
CA SER A 547 -13.83 -4.39 -26.39
C SER A 547 -12.58 -3.95 -27.18
N VAL A 548 -11.55 -4.79 -27.23
CA VAL A 548 -10.28 -4.50 -27.92
C VAL A 548 -10.31 -4.91 -29.39
N VAL A 549 -11.06 -5.97 -29.71
CA VAL A 549 -11.08 -6.58 -31.05
C VAL A 549 -12.10 -5.93 -32.00
N ALA A 550 -13.10 -5.21 -31.49
CA ALA A 550 -14.20 -4.62 -32.27
C ALA A 550 -13.84 -3.38 -33.14
N GLY A 551 -12.55 -3.05 -33.29
CA GLY A 551 -12.08 -1.83 -33.96
C GLY A 551 -11.91 -1.90 -35.49
N ASP A 552 -11.90 -3.08 -36.11
CA ASP A 552 -11.60 -3.20 -37.54
C ASP A 552 -12.85 -3.54 -38.37
N GLY A 553 -13.43 -2.51 -39.01
CA GLY A 553 -14.20 -2.68 -40.25
C GLY A 553 -15.72 -2.58 -40.15
N ALA A 554 -16.26 -1.36 -40.13
CA ALA A 554 -17.66 -1.10 -40.44
C ALA A 554 -17.88 -0.93 -41.95
N THR A 555 -18.61 -1.85 -42.59
CA THR A 555 -19.55 -1.51 -43.67
C THR A 555 -20.82 -2.33 -43.48
N ALA A 556 -21.88 -1.68 -42.99
CA ALA A 556 -23.20 -2.28 -42.83
C ALA A 556 -24.17 -1.68 -43.87
N THR A 557 -24.82 -2.53 -44.65
CA THR A 557 -26.10 -2.21 -45.29
C THR A 557 -27.18 -3.05 -44.64
N ALA A 558 -28.14 -2.39 -44.02
CA ALA A 558 -29.27 -2.99 -43.33
C ALA A 558 -30.37 -3.41 -44.32
N SER A 559 -30.90 -4.62 -44.17
CA SER A 559 -32.30 -4.91 -44.48
C SER A 559 -32.81 -6.16 -43.77
N GLU A 560 -34.04 -6.02 -43.28
CA GLU A 560 -35.02 -7.05 -42.94
C GLU A 560 -34.83 -7.86 -41.64
N ILE A 561 -35.62 -7.42 -40.65
CA ILE A 561 -36.10 -8.22 -39.54
C ILE A 561 -37.27 -9.05 -40.07
N ASP A 562 -37.14 -10.37 -40.01
CA ASP A 562 -38.28 -11.28 -39.90
C ASP A 562 -37.97 -12.25 -38.76
N GLU A 563 -38.83 -12.26 -37.73
CA GLU A 563 -38.98 -13.44 -36.86
C GLU A 563 -39.74 -14.51 -37.66
N PRO A 564 -39.41 -15.81 -37.51
CA PRO A 564 -40.25 -16.57 -36.60
C PRO A 564 -39.56 -17.72 -35.84
N GLU A 565 -40.16 -17.98 -34.66
CA GLU A 565 -40.41 -19.28 -34.04
C GLU A 565 -39.25 -20.17 -33.52
N THR A 566 -39.32 -20.43 -32.21
CA THR A 566 -38.72 -21.60 -31.55
C THR A 566 -39.37 -22.90 -32.02
N PRO A 567 -38.58 -23.98 -32.22
CA PRO A 567 -38.94 -25.21 -31.51
C PRO A 567 -37.75 -26.02 -30.95
N ASN A 568 -37.95 -26.48 -29.71
CA ASN A 568 -37.42 -27.67 -29.05
C ASN A 568 -35.96 -27.68 -28.54
N GLY A 569 -35.84 -28.04 -27.25
CA GLY A 569 -34.60 -28.12 -26.50
C GLY A 569 -33.68 -29.25 -26.93
N ILE A 570 -32.38 -29.00 -26.71
CA ILE A 570 -31.31 -29.98 -26.74
C ILE A 570 -30.64 -29.93 -25.36
N ASP A 571 -30.54 -31.11 -24.75
CA ASP A 571 -29.90 -31.37 -23.46
C ASP A 571 -28.40 -31.61 -23.69
N LEU A 572 -27.57 -30.65 -23.28
CA LEU A 572 -26.12 -30.68 -23.45
C LEU A 572 -25.41 -31.71 -22.56
N ALA A 573 -26.12 -32.40 -21.67
CA ALA A 573 -25.54 -33.47 -20.86
C ALA A 573 -25.34 -34.78 -21.65
N GLN A 574 -25.98 -34.94 -22.81
CA GLN A 574 -25.94 -36.19 -23.57
C GLN A 574 -24.80 -36.26 -24.60
N GLU A 575 -24.12 -35.16 -24.90
CA GLU A 575 -22.98 -35.12 -25.85
C GLU A 575 -21.62 -35.42 -25.21
N PHE A 576 -21.47 -35.28 -23.88
CA PHE A 576 -20.21 -35.57 -23.18
C PHE A 576 -19.99 -37.05 -22.84
N ALA A 577 -21.00 -37.90 -23.03
CA ALA A 577 -20.95 -39.31 -22.64
C ALA A 577 -20.41 -40.26 -23.74
N ASN A 578 -20.10 -39.76 -24.94
CA ASN A 578 -19.75 -40.60 -26.10
C ASN A 578 -18.41 -40.20 -26.77
N ASP A 579 -17.44 -39.66 -26.03
CA ASP A 579 -16.11 -39.41 -26.58
C ASP A 579 -15.20 -40.63 -26.38
N ASP A 580 -15.13 -41.46 -27.43
CA ASP A 580 -14.46 -42.76 -27.44
C ASP A 580 -12.93 -42.69 -27.65
N THR A 581 -12.34 -41.48 -27.62
CA THR A 581 -10.94 -41.25 -28.07
C THR A 581 -9.87 -41.30 -26.96
N PHE A 582 -10.28 -41.38 -25.69
CA PHE A 582 -9.39 -41.30 -24.52
C PHE A 582 -8.36 -42.45 -24.44
N GLU A 583 -8.74 -43.66 -24.86
CA GLU A 583 -7.89 -44.85 -24.78
C GLU A 583 -6.78 -44.85 -25.84
N GLU A 584 -7.00 -44.22 -27.00
CA GLU A 584 -6.01 -44.11 -28.08
C GLU A 584 -4.92 -43.07 -27.73
N GLU A 585 -5.30 -41.93 -27.15
CA GLU A 585 -4.34 -40.87 -26.76
C GLU A 585 -3.46 -41.29 -25.58
N TRP A 586 -3.98 -42.12 -24.65
CA TRP A 586 -3.22 -42.58 -23.50
C TRP A 586 -2.15 -43.61 -23.86
N ALA A 587 -2.44 -44.49 -24.82
CA ALA A 587 -1.49 -45.48 -25.32
C ALA A 587 -0.33 -44.86 -26.10
N GLU A 588 -0.54 -43.70 -26.74
CA GLU A 588 0.50 -42.95 -27.46
C GLU A 588 1.39 -42.15 -26.50
N ALA A 589 0.82 -41.57 -25.44
CA ALA A 589 1.55 -40.80 -24.45
C ALA A 589 2.37 -41.67 -23.47
N TYR A 590 1.92 -42.90 -23.16
CA TYR A 590 2.55 -43.77 -22.16
C TYR A 590 2.61 -45.24 -22.61
N PRO A 591 3.61 -45.64 -23.42
CA PRO A 591 3.70 -46.98 -23.97
C PRO A 591 4.00 -48.04 -22.89
N GLY A 592 3.15 -49.08 -22.82
CA GLY A 592 3.35 -50.23 -21.92
C GLY A 592 2.72 -50.07 -20.54
N THR A 593 1.95 -49.01 -20.30
CA THR A 593 1.12 -48.86 -19.10
C THR A 593 -0.35 -49.12 -19.44
N THR A 594 -1.20 -49.36 -18.44
CA THR A 594 -2.67 -49.42 -18.60
C THR A 594 -3.31 -48.17 -18.01
N PRO A 595 -4.28 -47.53 -18.68
CA PRO A 595 -4.92 -46.33 -18.17
C PRO A 595 -5.65 -46.59 -16.84
N PRO A 596 -5.70 -45.60 -15.95
CA PRO A 596 -6.42 -45.72 -14.69
C PRO A 596 -7.94 -45.80 -14.95
N PRO A 597 -8.69 -46.54 -14.11
CA PRO A 597 -10.15 -46.65 -14.26
C PRO A 597 -10.83 -45.29 -14.03
N ALA A 598 -11.88 -45.04 -14.79
CA ALA A 598 -12.63 -43.78 -14.85
C ALA A 598 -13.58 -43.58 -13.66
N ASP A 599 -13.13 -43.87 -12.44
CA ASP A 599 -13.86 -43.70 -11.19
C ASP A 599 -13.11 -42.76 -10.22
N GLY A 600 -13.06 -41.48 -10.61
CA GLY A 600 -13.42 -40.29 -9.83
C GLY A 600 -12.90 -40.02 -8.40
N VAL A 601 -12.13 -40.88 -7.73
CA VAL A 601 -11.96 -40.78 -6.26
C VAL A 601 -10.62 -40.16 -5.80
N MET A 602 -9.65 -39.92 -6.69
CA MET A 602 -8.36 -39.31 -6.28
C MET A 602 -8.14 -37.85 -6.73
N ALA A 603 -9.09 -37.24 -7.46
CA ALA A 603 -9.06 -35.82 -7.82
C ALA A 603 -9.94 -34.93 -6.91
N GLN A 604 -10.69 -35.52 -5.99
CA GLN A 604 -11.76 -34.85 -5.24
C GLN A 604 -11.27 -34.07 -4.00
N SER A 605 -10.03 -34.26 -3.52
CA SER A 605 -9.55 -33.57 -2.30
C SER A 605 -8.83 -32.24 -2.54
N MET A 606 -8.76 -31.74 -3.78
CA MET A 606 -8.04 -30.48 -4.10
C MET A 606 -8.88 -29.42 -4.84
N PHE A 607 -10.17 -29.67 -5.14
CA PHE A 607 -11.00 -28.79 -5.97
C PHE A 607 -12.42 -28.50 -5.45
N GLU A 608 -12.73 -28.74 -4.17
CA GLU A 608 -14.01 -28.32 -3.59
C GLU A 608 -14.01 -26.82 -3.28
N ASN A 609 -14.28 -25.97 -4.28
CA ASN A 609 -14.91 -24.64 -4.12
C ASN A 609 -15.25 -23.93 -5.45
N SER A 610 -15.59 -24.66 -6.53
CA SER A 610 -16.03 -24.00 -7.79
C SER A 610 -16.93 -24.84 -8.69
N ALA A 611 -18.14 -25.20 -8.22
CA ALA A 611 -19.20 -25.67 -9.10
C ALA A 611 -20.28 -24.58 -9.34
N PRO A 612 -20.83 -24.44 -10.55
CA PRO A 612 -21.99 -23.59 -10.82
C PRO A 612 -23.22 -24.12 -10.08
N TYR A 613 -24.01 -23.22 -9.47
CA TYR A 613 -25.23 -23.55 -8.73
C TYR A 613 -26.30 -24.10 -9.68
N GLN A 614 -26.37 -25.43 -9.79
CA GLN A 614 -27.61 -26.12 -10.12
C GLN A 614 -28.54 -26.01 -8.91
N ALA A 615 -29.85 -25.85 -9.15
CA ALA A 615 -30.83 -25.67 -8.09
C ALA A 615 -31.01 -26.96 -7.28
N GLU A 616 -30.10 -27.21 -6.34
CA GLU A 616 -30.22 -28.31 -5.37
C GLU A 616 -31.30 -27.98 -4.33
N ASN A 617 -32.06 -29.02 -3.96
CA ASN A 617 -33.17 -28.94 -3.03
C ASN A 617 -32.70 -28.38 -1.66
N PRO A 618 -33.36 -27.36 -1.08
CA PRO A 618 -33.01 -26.83 0.25
C PRO A 618 -32.88 -27.90 1.35
N GLU A 619 -33.62 -29.01 1.25
CA GLU A 619 -33.52 -30.13 2.19
C GLU A 619 -32.21 -30.93 2.05
N GLU A 620 -31.62 -30.92 0.85
CA GLU A 620 -30.36 -31.61 0.52
C GLU A 620 -29.15 -30.81 1.06
N GLN A 621 -29.19 -29.48 0.96
CA GLN A 621 -28.23 -28.58 1.63
C GLN A 621 -28.30 -28.70 3.16
N MET A 622 -29.49 -28.90 3.73
CA MET A 622 -29.67 -29.11 5.17
C MET A 622 -29.17 -30.48 5.65
N THR A 623 -29.13 -31.48 4.78
CA THR A 623 -28.67 -32.84 5.11
C THR A 623 -27.15 -32.96 5.02
N ALA A 624 -26.51 -32.23 4.08
CA ALA A 624 -25.06 -32.23 3.88
C ALA A 624 -24.26 -31.57 5.02
N MET A 625 -24.87 -30.68 5.82
CA MET A 625 -24.20 -29.89 6.85
C MET A 625 -24.27 -30.51 8.27
N GLY A 626 -24.65 -31.78 8.41
CA GLY A 626 -24.38 -32.63 9.59
C GLY A 626 -25.01 -32.27 10.95
N GLY A 627 -25.93 -31.32 11.05
CA GLY A 627 -26.60 -30.93 12.30
C GLY A 627 -28.10 -31.20 12.23
N THR A 628 -28.65 -31.98 13.17
CA THR A 628 -30.10 -32.31 13.20
C THR A 628 -30.88 -31.50 14.25
N GLY A 629 -30.19 -30.74 15.09
CA GLY A 629 -30.78 -29.91 16.13
C GLY A 629 -31.08 -28.49 15.63
N ARG A 630 -32.30 -27.99 15.89
CA ARG A 630 -32.70 -26.60 15.57
C ARG A 630 -31.82 -25.50 16.17
N HIS A 631 -30.99 -25.81 17.16
CA HIS A 631 -30.03 -24.86 17.75
C HIS A 631 -28.58 -25.13 17.35
N ASP A 632 -28.32 -26.11 16.49
CA ASP A 632 -26.96 -26.42 16.06
C ASP A 632 -26.40 -25.24 15.25
N ILE A 633 -25.12 -24.93 15.50
CA ILE A 633 -24.42 -23.85 14.81
C ILE A 633 -24.05 -24.36 13.42
N VAL A 634 -24.61 -23.72 12.40
CA VAL A 634 -24.28 -23.96 11.00
C VAL A 634 -22.97 -23.27 10.66
N SER A 635 -22.80 -22.04 11.15
CA SER A 635 -21.71 -21.17 10.72
C SER A 635 -21.49 -20.03 11.71
N MET A 636 -20.26 -19.53 11.76
CA MET A 636 -19.87 -18.38 12.56
C MET A 636 -18.94 -17.46 11.79
N TRP A 637 -19.08 -16.16 12.01
CA TRP A 637 -18.18 -15.13 11.48
C TRP A 637 -18.24 -13.88 12.34
N ASP A 638 -17.37 -12.91 12.05
CA ASP A 638 -17.36 -11.62 12.73
C ASP A 638 -18.01 -10.55 11.84
N ASP A 639 -18.80 -9.66 12.45
CA ASP A 639 -19.38 -8.49 11.78
C ASP A 639 -18.36 -7.34 11.63
N VAL A 640 -18.77 -6.24 11.01
CA VAL A 640 -17.93 -5.04 10.81
C VAL A 640 -17.36 -4.43 12.11
N ASN A 641 -17.95 -4.73 13.26
CA ASN A 641 -17.55 -4.24 14.59
C ASN A 641 -16.96 -5.37 15.46
N TRP A 642 -16.48 -6.45 14.85
CA TRP A 642 -15.88 -7.62 15.53
C TRP A 642 -16.85 -8.37 16.48
N GLY A 643 -18.15 -8.17 16.32
CA GLY A 643 -19.19 -8.93 17.01
C GLY A 643 -19.38 -10.30 16.36
N ARG A 644 -19.23 -11.37 17.15
CA ARG A 644 -19.39 -12.75 16.66
C ARG A 644 -20.84 -13.02 16.24
N ILE A 645 -21.06 -13.15 14.95
CA ILE A 645 -22.31 -13.60 14.34
C ILE A 645 -22.35 -15.12 14.34
N VAL A 646 -23.33 -15.67 15.05
CA VAL A 646 -23.69 -17.10 15.01
C VAL A 646 -24.89 -17.31 14.10
N LEU A 647 -24.79 -18.24 13.15
CA LEU A 647 -25.90 -18.75 12.37
C LEU A 647 -26.24 -20.16 12.83
N ARG A 648 -27.49 -20.37 13.22
CA ARG A 648 -28.01 -21.68 13.64
C ARG A 648 -28.96 -22.24 12.59
N TYR A 649 -29.12 -23.56 12.59
CA TYR A 649 -30.05 -24.25 11.68
C TYR A 649 -31.47 -23.69 11.78
N GLY A 650 -31.96 -23.52 13.01
CA GLY A 650 -33.26 -22.93 13.28
C GLY A 650 -34.43 -23.82 12.85
N TYR A 651 -35.61 -23.21 12.70
CA TYR A 651 -36.81 -23.85 12.18
C TYR A 651 -37.76 -22.79 11.61
N TYR A 652 -38.73 -23.21 10.81
CA TYR A 652 -39.79 -22.34 10.30
C TYR A 652 -41.13 -23.07 10.25
N GLN A 653 -42.18 -22.45 10.79
CA GLN A 653 -43.55 -22.98 10.78
C GLN A 653 -44.54 -21.83 10.52
N THR A 654 -45.53 -22.12 9.68
CA THR A 654 -46.64 -21.19 9.40
C THR A 654 -47.91 -21.74 10.05
N HIS A 655 -48.63 -20.91 10.79
CA HIS A 655 -49.88 -21.27 11.48
C HIS A 655 -51.10 -20.92 10.63
N ALA A 656 -52.20 -21.64 10.84
CA ALA A 656 -53.46 -21.45 10.08
C ALA A 656 -54.08 -20.04 10.22
N ASN A 657 -53.68 -19.27 11.24
CA ASN A 657 -54.12 -17.90 11.50
C ASN A 657 -53.24 -16.84 10.78
N GLY A 658 -52.31 -17.25 9.91
CA GLY A 658 -51.40 -16.35 9.19
C GLY A 658 -50.20 -15.87 10.02
N GLN A 659 -50.04 -16.30 11.27
CA GLN A 659 -48.83 -16.05 12.04
C GLN A 659 -47.74 -17.04 11.64
N ASP A 660 -46.49 -16.59 11.61
CA ASP A 660 -45.33 -17.45 11.44
C ASP A 660 -44.42 -17.40 12.66
N ASN A 661 -43.78 -18.54 12.93
CA ASN A 661 -42.78 -18.67 13.97
C ASN A 661 -41.54 -19.39 13.42
N GLY A 662 -40.38 -19.06 13.97
CA GLY A 662 -39.12 -19.63 13.53
C GLY A 662 -37.95 -18.66 13.64
N PHE A 663 -36.74 -19.21 13.50
CA PHE A 663 -35.49 -18.48 13.49
C PHE A 663 -34.44 -19.22 12.64
N GLY A 664 -33.25 -18.65 12.47
CA GLY A 664 -32.10 -19.32 11.86
C GLY A 664 -32.19 -19.53 10.35
N LEU A 665 -31.25 -20.31 9.82
CA LEU A 665 -31.05 -20.53 8.39
C LEU A 665 -32.32 -21.08 7.71
N THR A 666 -33.04 -21.98 8.38
CA THR A 666 -34.30 -22.57 7.86
C THR A 666 -35.34 -21.48 7.54
N LYS A 667 -35.52 -20.49 8.42
CA LYS A 667 -36.44 -19.37 8.18
C LYS A 667 -35.94 -18.45 7.07
N VAL A 668 -34.64 -18.19 7.02
CA VAL A 668 -34.00 -17.36 5.99
C VAL A 668 -34.21 -17.96 4.59
N ILE A 669 -34.00 -19.26 4.44
CA ILE A 669 -34.16 -19.95 3.16
C ILE A 669 -35.64 -20.09 2.80
N GLN A 670 -36.45 -20.69 3.68
CA GLN A 670 -37.82 -21.09 3.33
C GLN A 670 -38.78 -19.91 3.19
N LYS A 671 -38.71 -18.94 4.11
CA LYS A 671 -39.61 -17.77 4.11
C LYS A 671 -39.08 -16.64 3.22
N HIS A 672 -37.78 -16.37 3.30
CA HIS A 672 -37.22 -15.14 2.75
C HIS A 672 -36.39 -15.32 1.47
N ASN A 673 -36.13 -16.56 1.04
CA ASN A 673 -35.38 -16.84 -0.19
C ASN A 673 -34.01 -16.13 -0.22
N LEU A 674 -33.30 -16.16 0.90
CA LEU A 674 -31.92 -15.69 1.06
C LEU A 674 -31.04 -16.85 1.52
N ASP A 675 -29.73 -16.71 1.40
CA ASP A 675 -28.75 -17.70 1.84
C ASP A 675 -27.70 -17.12 2.79
N GLU A 676 -26.79 -17.96 3.30
CA GLU A 676 -25.71 -17.54 4.21
C GLU A 676 -24.83 -16.44 3.62
N ARG A 677 -24.61 -16.43 2.30
CA ARG A 677 -23.80 -15.40 1.63
C ARG A 677 -24.44 -14.04 1.76
N ASN A 678 -25.76 -13.96 1.55
CA ASN A 678 -26.50 -12.72 1.77
C ASN A 678 -26.37 -12.26 3.23
N LEU A 679 -26.45 -13.18 4.20
CA LEU A 679 -26.32 -12.86 5.63
C LEU A 679 -24.94 -12.30 5.99
N ARG A 680 -23.88 -12.94 5.48
CA ARG A 680 -22.49 -12.52 5.68
C ARG A 680 -22.25 -11.13 5.10
N ASN A 681 -22.73 -10.87 3.89
CA ASN A 681 -22.54 -9.56 3.25
C ASN A 681 -23.23 -8.44 4.02
N VAL A 682 -24.47 -8.65 4.48
CA VAL A 682 -25.21 -7.64 5.25
C VAL A 682 -24.55 -7.34 6.61
N THR A 683 -23.89 -8.32 7.22
CA THR A 683 -23.25 -8.15 8.54
C THR A 683 -21.80 -7.67 8.45
N ARG A 684 -21.08 -7.99 7.37
CA ARG A 684 -19.71 -7.49 7.11
C ARG A 684 -19.68 -6.09 6.50
N PHE A 685 -20.68 -5.74 5.70
CA PHE A 685 -20.79 -4.44 5.04
C PHE A 685 -22.16 -3.77 5.25
N PRO A 686 -22.62 -3.59 6.51
CA PRO A 686 -23.89 -2.94 6.78
C PRO A 686 -23.81 -1.46 6.42
N LYS A 687 -24.83 -0.95 5.74
CA LYS A 687 -25.10 0.49 5.67
C LYS A 687 -25.43 1.05 7.05
N LEU A 688 -26.12 0.25 7.87
CA LEU A 688 -26.51 0.63 9.23
C LEU A 688 -26.62 -0.60 10.12
N LYS A 689 -26.01 -0.53 11.31
CA LYS A 689 -26.27 -1.45 12.42
C LYS A 689 -27.07 -0.69 13.47
N GLN A 690 -28.29 -1.14 13.75
CA GLN A 690 -29.21 -0.47 14.66
C GLN A 690 -29.64 -1.40 15.80
N HIS A 691 -29.56 -0.91 17.03
CA HIS A 691 -30.13 -1.60 18.19
C HIS A 691 -31.66 -1.59 18.13
N VAL A 692 -32.29 -2.74 18.43
CA VAL A 692 -33.76 -2.88 18.37
C VAL A 692 -34.35 -2.97 19.78
N ALA A 693 -33.99 -4.01 20.52
CA ALA A 693 -34.48 -4.26 21.88
C ALA A 693 -33.64 -5.36 22.56
N GLY A 694 -33.37 -5.23 23.86
CA GLY A 694 -32.54 -6.19 24.60
C GLY A 694 -31.14 -6.30 23.98
N GLN A 695 -30.73 -7.50 23.58
CA GLN A 695 -29.46 -7.73 22.86
C GLN A 695 -29.68 -7.96 21.35
N LYS A 696 -30.79 -7.47 20.78
CA LYS A 696 -31.12 -7.64 19.36
C LYS A 696 -30.69 -6.44 18.53
N TYR A 697 -30.09 -6.72 17.38
CA TYR A 697 -29.62 -5.71 16.43
C TYR A 697 -30.10 -6.05 15.02
N ASN A 698 -30.42 -5.00 14.26
CA ASN A 698 -30.68 -5.11 12.83
C ASN A 698 -29.50 -4.57 12.04
N TYR A 699 -29.07 -5.32 11.02
CA TYR A 699 -28.10 -4.91 10.02
C TYR A 699 -28.87 -4.64 8.73
N THR A 700 -28.68 -3.45 8.16
CA THR A 700 -29.31 -3.06 6.89
C THR A 700 -28.23 -3.02 5.82
N SER A 701 -28.46 -3.70 4.70
CA SER A 701 -27.54 -3.68 3.55
C SER A 701 -27.56 -2.32 2.85
N HIS A 702 -26.53 -2.07 2.04
CA HIS A 702 -26.62 -1.08 0.98
C HIS A 702 -27.75 -1.45 -0.01
N PRO A 703 -28.35 -0.46 -0.71
CA PRO A 703 -29.41 -0.72 -1.67
C PRO A 703 -28.95 -1.64 -2.81
N ILE A 704 -29.71 -2.69 -3.03
CA ILE A 704 -29.55 -3.68 -4.09
C ILE A 704 -30.42 -3.24 -5.26
N ILE A 705 -29.79 -2.92 -6.39
CA ILE A 705 -30.45 -2.35 -7.56
C ILE A 705 -30.48 -3.40 -8.68
N ARG A 706 -31.65 -3.59 -9.30
CA ARG A 706 -31.82 -4.38 -10.52
C ARG A 706 -31.90 -3.43 -11.69
N THR A 707 -30.98 -3.59 -12.64
CA THR A 707 -30.97 -2.81 -13.88
C THR A 707 -31.50 -3.67 -15.02
N LYS A 708 -32.48 -3.16 -15.77
CA LYS A 708 -32.96 -3.81 -17.00
C LYS A 708 -32.59 -2.94 -18.17
N CYS A 709 -32.02 -3.57 -19.17
CA CYS A 709 -31.53 -2.91 -20.35
C CYS A 709 -32.28 -3.46 -21.58
N THR A 710 -32.92 -2.58 -22.35
CA THR A 710 -33.70 -2.93 -23.54
C THR A 710 -33.09 -2.32 -24.80
N GLY A 711 -33.27 -2.99 -25.94
CA GLY A 711 -32.66 -2.63 -27.22
C GLY A 711 -31.61 -3.66 -27.63
N ASN A 712 -31.33 -3.76 -28.92
CA ASN A 712 -30.27 -4.62 -29.42
C ASN A 712 -28.90 -3.96 -29.15
N PHE A 713 -27.81 -4.72 -29.37
CA PHE A 713 -26.43 -4.39 -29.02
C PHE A 713 -26.03 -2.91 -29.21
N PHE A 714 -26.49 -2.25 -30.27
CA PHE A 714 -26.15 -0.86 -30.61
C PHE A 714 -27.07 0.24 -30.05
N THR A 715 -28.21 -0.10 -29.43
CA THR A 715 -29.20 0.89 -28.93
C THR A 715 -29.66 0.62 -27.49
N ARG A 716 -28.85 -0.10 -26.72
CA ARG A 716 -29.28 -0.63 -25.42
C ARG A 716 -29.39 0.49 -24.38
N LYS A 717 -30.61 0.74 -23.90
CA LYS A 717 -30.88 1.70 -22.80
C LYS A 717 -31.13 0.93 -21.51
N CYS A 718 -30.30 1.19 -20.50
CA CYS A 718 -30.42 0.62 -19.17
C CYS A 718 -31.20 1.54 -18.24
N LYS A 719 -32.14 0.97 -17.48
CA LYS A 719 -32.84 1.68 -16.41
C LYS A 719 -32.82 0.84 -15.15
N ASN A 720 -32.68 1.50 -14.01
CA ASN A 720 -32.92 0.90 -12.70
C ASN A 720 -34.40 0.55 -12.62
N VAL A 721 -34.72 -0.73 -12.64
CA VAL A 721 -36.11 -1.22 -12.64
C VAL A 721 -36.58 -1.73 -11.28
N ALA A 722 -35.66 -1.99 -10.35
CA ALA A 722 -36.01 -2.31 -8.96
C ALA A 722 -34.89 -1.92 -8.00
N ARG A 723 -35.25 -1.63 -6.75
CA ARG A 723 -34.32 -1.33 -5.65
C ARG A 723 -34.87 -1.94 -4.37
N THR A 724 -34.05 -2.57 -3.55
CA THR A 724 -34.42 -3.05 -2.22
C THR A 724 -33.21 -3.07 -1.28
N GLU A 725 -33.43 -3.29 0.01
CA GLU A 725 -32.38 -3.43 1.03
C GLU A 725 -32.66 -4.73 1.78
N ILE A 726 -31.64 -5.47 2.19
CA ILE A 726 -31.79 -6.63 3.09
C ILE A 726 -31.66 -6.13 4.53
N ILE A 727 -32.61 -6.53 5.37
CA ILE A 727 -32.56 -6.29 6.82
C ILE A 727 -32.36 -7.64 7.50
N LEU A 728 -31.26 -7.79 8.24
CA LEU A 728 -30.92 -8.97 9.02
C LEU A 728 -31.04 -8.69 10.51
N GLY A 729 -31.83 -9.46 11.23
CA GLY A 729 -31.96 -9.41 12.68
C GLY A 729 -31.11 -10.47 13.37
N HIS A 730 -30.25 -10.06 14.30
CA HIS A 730 -29.41 -10.93 15.12
C HIS A 730 -29.68 -10.72 16.61
N ASP A 731 -29.63 -11.80 17.39
CA ASP A 731 -29.79 -11.78 18.85
C ASP A 731 -28.49 -12.20 19.55
N PHE A 732 -27.85 -11.24 20.22
CA PHE A 732 -26.62 -11.43 20.96
C PHE A 732 -26.83 -11.98 22.38
N ARG A 733 -28.06 -12.32 22.79
CA ARG A 733 -28.28 -13.02 24.07
C ARG A 733 -27.49 -14.33 24.07
N ILE A 734 -26.71 -14.56 25.12
CA ILE A 734 -25.94 -15.78 25.27
C ILE A 734 -26.88 -16.97 25.48
N TRP A 735 -26.74 -17.98 24.64
CA TRP A 735 -27.47 -19.23 24.73
C TRP A 735 -26.82 -20.14 25.77
N PRO A 736 -27.57 -20.63 26.78
CA PRO A 736 -26.98 -21.35 27.90
C PRO A 736 -26.25 -22.65 27.54
N ALA A 737 -26.61 -23.29 26.42
CA ALA A 737 -26.09 -24.61 26.08
C ALA A 737 -24.65 -24.60 25.53
N ASP A 738 -24.25 -23.51 24.86
CA ASP A 738 -22.94 -23.41 24.19
C ASP A 738 -22.18 -22.12 24.49
N HIS A 739 -22.75 -21.26 25.35
CA HIS A 739 -22.18 -19.95 25.70
C HIS A 739 -21.89 -19.05 24.49
N LYS A 740 -22.57 -19.26 23.36
CA LYS A 740 -22.51 -18.39 22.17
C LYS A 740 -23.78 -17.57 22.04
N SER A 741 -23.78 -16.52 21.20
CA SER A 741 -25.01 -15.77 20.93
C SER A 741 -26.12 -16.67 20.40
N PHE A 742 -27.38 -16.35 20.68
CA PHE A 742 -28.54 -17.03 20.12
C PHE A 742 -28.48 -17.05 18.58
N GLY A 743 -28.04 -15.97 17.96
CA GLY A 743 -27.68 -15.96 16.55
C GLY A 743 -28.67 -15.22 15.65
N VAL A 744 -28.55 -15.45 14.34
CA VAL A 744 -29.45 -14.86 13.33
C VAL A 744 -30.89 -15.30 13.57
N ILE A 745 -31.78 -14.33 13.81
CA ILE A 745 -33.22 -14.57 13.96
C ILE A 745 -33.88 -14.65 12.60
N THR A 746 -33.62 -13.69 11.71
CA THR A 746 -34.27 -13.57 10.40
C THR A 746 -33.49 -12.64 9.48
N ALA A 747 -33.72 -12.71 8.18
CA ALA A 747 -33.29 -11.71 7.21
C ALA A 747 -34.32 -11.62 6.09
N PHE A 748 -34.64 -10.41 5.62
CA PHE A 748 -35.68 -10.18 4.60
C PHE A 748 -35.41 -8.94 3.74
N CYS A 749 -36.05 -8.88 2.58
CA CYS A 749 -35.96 -7.72 1.68
C CYS A 749 -37.02 -6.68 2.02
N LYS A 750 -36.58 -5.44 2.24
CA LYS A 750 -37.45 -4.30 2.53
C LYS A 750 -38.42 -4.06 1.36
N GLY A 751 -39.71 -4.03 1.68
CA GLY A 751 -40.78 -3.86 0.68
C GLY A 751 -41.27 -5.17 0.04
N TYR A 752 -40.87 -6.33 0.55
CA TYR A 752 -41.36 -7.64 0.10
C TYR A 752 -41.98 -8.42 1.28
N ASP A 753 -43.26 -8.76 1.14
CA ASP A 753 -43.97 -9.61 2.09
C ASP A 753 -43.69 -11.09 1.77
N GLY A 754 -42.58 -11.61 2.34
CA GLY A 754 -42.18 -13.01 2.19
C GLY A 754 -40.83 -13.16 1.51
N LYS A 755 -40.82 -13.79 0.33
CA LYS A 755 -39.60 -14.16 -0.41
C LYS A 755 -38.97 -12.97 -1.11
N CYS A 756 -37.67 -12.79 -0.89
CA CYS A 756 -36.85 -11.91 -1.70
C CYS A 756 -36.85 -12.37 -3.16
N PRO A 757 -36.81 -11.42 -4.12
CA PRO A 757 -36.65 -11.78 -5.52
C PRO A 757 -35.37 -12.57 -5.79
N ASN A 758 -35.39 -13.50 -6.75
CA ASN A 758 -34.21 -14.31 -7.11
C ASN A 758 -33.00 -13.46 -7.53
N TRP A 759 -33.22 -12.28 -8.12
CA TRP A 759 -32.12 -11.37 -8.47
C TRP A 759 -31.41 -10.76 -7.26
N VAL A 760 -32.03 -10.80 -6.08
CA VAL A 760 -31.39 -10.42 -4.81
C VAL A 760 -30.59 -11.59 -4.24
N LYS A 761 -31.18 -12.79 -4.24
CA LYS A 761 -30.52 -14.02 -3.77
C LYS A 761 -29.26 -14.33 -4.59
N ASN A 762 -29.41 -14.34 -5.91
CA ASN A 762 -28.37 -14.78 -6.86
C ASN A 762 -27.34 -13.68 -7.19
N ARG A 763 -27.44 -12.50 -6.55
CA ARG A 763 -26.47 -11.43 -6.78
C ARG A 763 -25.13 -11.83 -6.19
N ARG A 764 -24.12 -11.99 -7.06
CA ARG A 764 -22.72 -11.95 -6.64
C ARG A 764 -22.42 -10.49 -6.28
N MET A 765 -22.17 -10.23 -4.99
CA MET A 765 -21.85 -8.90 -4.46
C MET A 765 -20.40 -8.88 -4.04
#